data_AF-A0A4Q3Y1M5-F1
#
_entry.id   AF-A0A4Q3Y1M5-F1
#
_cell.length_a   1.000
_cell.length_b   1.000
_cell.length_c   1.000
_cell.angle_alpha   90.00
_cell.angle_beta   90.00
_cell.angle_gamma   90.00
#
_symmetry.space_group_name_H-M   'P 1'
#
loop_
_entity.id
_entity.type
_entity.pdbx_description
1 polymer ?
#
loop_
_entity_poly.entity_id
_entity_poly.type
_entity_poly.pdbx_seq_one_letter_code
_entity_poly.pdbx_strand_id
1 'polypeptide(L)'
;MLADARIQLWTGEPGAGWGEYTLRFDGRIGSQPGIANGVASISFGVDDRWLDAPLLALYAGTGGIEGEAAQKGQTKPIALGAPRFVPGRLIDSVNNVIQLSAYGAIEAVDTAMDRLGRFAASSGNHASYAALIAATVPAGAWATCIASGLVRQGAPPEGTLSYHLRGDKGGPDGWARLPGELIRRIALLAGGAGKIDDASLDALDAARPWTISVYQGEQATARDLIQRVAASVNAVAGVDWLGRLFVAPIGFGASSDTLDATGAALPPVASVAQLEIDAPYWKLAIGAEPTWQVHGLSDVAFSAVLVERGRYDPGESYREGHIVDLSDGSRWLYVATTPSTGNAPVDDSVYWSLLTPATTYADGTSIEDLKPAEGGATKGAVIGSGPGRPGTLFRLDGDEAELVPVAEDEVITSLGTSADTDAVSGRSSGQVVADADTQAVAALVATANAELQRVRGLAAVQPGGDGADVRTMFRRLEAKASGHTASIEDIRQVVVGPGGGFARAMTLLDVDGRVIGQVATNDGSIGIFDFIADAVRFLDPDTSEPMIYFDVGRGLIVAKRVEVDTLKVNTAIIPVRSTGTSTMSGAGVGAAWQTTLSASIVMPVAGWIEATFVAAQGFTSGDEDWAFQLLIDGTVVFEISGGHTNDSIILSGAQPVAAGTSVVLAQWRAHSSVQLHNRNLLVKGLPATE
;
A
#
# COMPACT_ATOMS: atom_id res chain seq x y z
N MET A 1 -10.52 2.69 -34.98
CA MET A 1 -10.06 2.48 -33.60
C MET A 1 -8.66 3.07 -33.54
N LEU A 2 -8.44 4.11 -32.71
CA LEU A 2 -7.14 4.81 -32.58
C LEU A 2 -6.42 4.48 -31.27
N ALA A 3 -7.02 3.64 -30.42
CA ALA A 3 -6.33 3.10 -29.24
C ALA A 3 -5.03 2.39 -29.67
N ASP A 4 -3.95 2.63 -28.93
CA ASP A 4 -2.59 2.13 -29.18
C ASP A 4 -1.92 2.65 -30.47
N ALA A 5 -2.54 3.58 -31.19
CA ALA A 5 -1.89 4.24 -32.33
C ALA A 5 -0.73 5.12 -31.86
N ARG A 6 0.37 5.12 -32.63
CA ARG A 6 1.51 6.02 -32.40
C ARG A 6 1.09 7.47 -32.60
N ILE A 7 1.53 8.35 -31.71
CA ILE A 7 1.34 9.80 -31.78
C ILE A 7 2.69 10.50 -31.62
N GLN A 8 2.93 11.51 -32.44
CA GLN A 8 4.13 12.32 -32.40
C GLN A 8 3.77 13.79 -32.35
N LEU A 9 4.42 14.55 -31.45
CA LEU A 9 4.29 15.99 -31.38
C LEU A 9 5.57 16.64 -31.94
N TRP A 10 5.39 17.48 -32.96
CA TRP A 10 6.47 18.21 -33.61
C TRP A 10 6.26 19.71 -33.41
N THR A 11 7.34 20.45 -33.14
CA THR A 11 7.33 21.91 -33.04
C THR A 11 8.26 22.52 -34.06
N GLY A 12 7.82 23.55 -34.76
CA GLY A 12 8.59 24.29 -35.76
C GLY A 12 7.87 25.58 -36.15
N GLU A 13 8.55 26.43 -36.92
CA GLU A 13 7.94 27.67 -37.42
C GLU A 13 6.87 27.35 -38.47
N PRO A 14 5.67 27.95 -38.39
CA PRO A 14 4.64 27.77 -39.40
C PRO A 14 5.15 28.14 -40.80
N GLY A 15 5.09 27.20 -41.74
CA GLY A 15 5.58 27.38 -43.12
C GLY A 15 7.03 26.97 -43.37
N ALA A 16 7.79 26.59 -42.33
CA ALA A 16 9.09 25.97 -42.48
C ALA A 16 9.02 24.59 -43.18
N GLY A 17 10.13 24.14 -43.77
CA GLY A 17 10.22 22.78 -44.32
C GLY A 17 10.12 21.73 -43.20
N TRP A 18 9.56 20.55 -43.48
CA TRP A 18 9.37 19.50 -42.47
C TRP A 18 10.67 19.08 -41.74
N GLY A 19 11.82 19.15 -42.43
CA GLY A 19 13.12 18.87 -41.82
C GLY A 19 13.57 19.88 -40.75
N GLU A 20 12.91 21.04 -40.65
CA GLU A 20 13.16 22.06 -39.63
C GLU A 20 12.28 21.87 -38.40
N TYR A 21 11.30 20.96 -38.44
CA TYR A 21 10.46 20.64 -37.30
C TYR A 21 11.23 19.72 -36.34
N THR A 22 11.17 20.03 -35.05
CA THR A 22 11.79 19.24 -33.99
C THR A 22 10.76 18.34 -33.34
N LEU A 23 11.03 17.04 -33.27
CA LEU A 23 10.22 16.07 -32.51
C LEU A 23 10.34 16.38 -31.01
N ARG A 24 9.21 16.59 -30.34
CA ARG A 24 9.12 16.87 -28.90
C ARG A 24 8.50 15.75 -28.09
N PHE A 25 7.68 14.92 -28.71
CA PHE A 25 7.03 13.80 -28.06
C PHE A 25 6.86 12.63 -29.02
N ASP A 26 7.13 11.42 -28.56
CA ASP A 26 6.85 10.18 -29.27
C ASP A 26 6.23 9.18 -28.31
N GLY A 27 5.00 8.76 -28.60
CA GLY A 27 4.25 7.90 -27.70
C GLY A 27 3.05 7.26 -28.36
N ARG A 28 2.07 6.88 -27.54
CA ARG A 28 0.87 6.20 -28.00
C ARG A 28 -0.39 6.73 -27.34
N ILE A 29 -1.50 6.57 -28.05
CA ILE A 29 -2.84 6.89 -27.55
C ILE A 29 -3.27 5.81 -26.54
N GLY A 30 -3.51 6.22 -25.30
CA GLY A 30 -3.84 5.32 -24.19
C GLY A 30 -5.28 4.79 -24.22
N SER A 31 -6.23 5.58 -24.73
CA SER A 31 -7.63 5.19 -24.85
C SER A 31 -8.27 5.76 -26.11
N GLN A 32 -9.38 5.17 -26.56
CA GLN A 32 -10.07 5.62 -27.76
C GLN A 32 -10.45 7.11 -27.61
N PRO A 33 -9.98 7.99 -28.52
CA PRO A 33 -10.32 9.40 -28.47
C PRO A 33 -11.82 9.63 -28.48
N GLY A 34 -12.27 10.56 -27.64
CA GLY A 34 -13.67 10.96 -27.49
C GLY A 34 -13.89 12.37 -28.01
N ILE A 35 -15.09 12.61 -28.54
CA ILE A 35 -15.58 13.96 -28.82
C ILE A 35 -16.88 14.12 -28.05
N ALA A 36 -16.91 15.06 -27.13
CA ALA A 36 -18.10 15.40 -26.36
C ALA A 36 -18.17 16.92 -26.21
N ASN A 37 -19.38 17.50 -26.34
CA ASN A 37 -19.61 18.94 -26.14
C ASN A 37 -18.67 19.87 -26.94
N GLY A 38 -18.27 19.46 -28.15
CA GLY A 38 -17.36 20.25 -29.00
C GLY A 38 -15.87 20.18 -28.59
N VAL A 39 -15.52 19.36 -27.60
CA VAL A 39 -14.14 19.14 -27.15
C VAL A 39 -13.68 17.75 -27.57
N ALA A 40 -12.54 17.67 -28.26
CA ALA A 40 -11.85 16.42 -28.54
C ALA A 40 -10.87 16.12 -27.41
N SER A 41 -11.01 14.96 -26.76
CA SER A 41 -10.13 14.49 -25.70
C SER A 41 -9.30 13.31 -26.20
N ILE A 42 -7.97 13.45 -26.12
CA ILE A 42 -7.01 12.39 -26.47
C ILE A 42 -6.13 12.16 -25.25
N SER A 43 -6.14 10.94 -24.73
CA SER A 43 -5.18 10.49 -23.72
C SER A 43 -3.99 9.85 -24.44
N PHE A 44 -2.79 10.30 -24.15
CA PHE A 44 -1.56 9.75 -24.72
C PHE A 44 -0.44 9.76 -23.68
N GLY A 45 0.51 8.84 -23.86
CA GLY A 45 1.66 8.67 -22.97
C GLY A 45 2.83 8.06 -23.74
N VAL A 46 4.02 8.12 -23.13
CA VAL A 46 5.24 7.55 -23.70
C VAL A 46 5.13 6.02 -23.74
N ASP A 47 5.71 5.36 -24.75
CA ASP A 47 5.69 3.88 -24.86
C ASP A 47 6.82 3.24 -24.04
N ASP A 48 6.59 3.09 -22.74
CA ASP A 48 7.55 2.52 -21.78
C ASP A 48 7.24 1.08 -21.33
N ARG A 49 6.15 0.49 -21.84
CA ARG A 49 5.67 -0.87 -21.51
C ARG A 49 6.71 -1.98 -21.67
N TRP A 50 7.75 -1.75 -22.47
CA TRP A 50 8.85 -2.70 -22.64
C TRP A 50 9.66 -2.90 -21.34
N LEU A 51 9.60 -1.96 -20.41
CA LEU A 51 10.21 -2.07 -19.09
C LEU A 51 9.43 -2.98 -18.13
N ASP A 52 8.14 -3.19 -18.39
CA ASP A 52 7.21 -3.90 -17.49
C ASP A 52 6.99 -5.37 -17.90
N ALA A 53 7.61 -5.82 -18.99
CA ALA A 53 7.59 -7.22 -19.38
C ALA A 53 8.43 -8.08 -18.41
N PRO A 54 8.07 -9.37 -18.22
CA PRO A 54 8.91 -10.31 -17.47
C PRO A 54 10.32 -10.38 -18.07
N LEU A 55 11.33 -10.00 -17.30
CA LEU A 55 12.70 -9.91 -17.77
C LEU A 55 13.36 -11.29 -17.91
N LEU A 56 13.07 -12.19 -16.97
CA LEU A 56 13.77 -13.45 -16.88
C LEU A 56 13.18 -14.53 -17.78
N ALA A 57 14.04 -15.22 -18.54
CA ALA A 57 13.69 -16.38 -19.35
C ALA A 57 13.39 -17.58 -18.43
N LEU A 58 12.57 -18.50 -18.93
CA LEU A 58 12.18 -19.70 -18.21
C LEU A 58 12.93 -20.92 -18.76
N TYR A 59 13.21 -21.90 -17.91
CA TYR A 59 13.73 -23.21 -18.31
C TYR A 59 12.70 -23.96 -19.16
N ALA A 60 13.16 -24.54 -20.28
CA ALA A 60 12.29 -25.39 -21.11
C ALA A 60 12.10 -26.80 -20.53
N GLY A 61 12.99 -27.27 -19.65
CA GLY A 61 12.96 -28.59 -19.03
C GLY A 61 13.33 -29.73 -19.99
N THR A 62 14.13 -29.43 -21.02
CA THR A 62 14.53 -30.40 -22.07
C THR A 62 15.87 -31.08 -21.79
N GLY A 63 16.46 -30.87 -20.61
CA GLY A 63 17.80 -31.31 -20.24
C GLY A 63 18.90 -30.32 -20.70
N GLY A 64 20.13 -30.59 -20.27
CA GLY A 64 21.28 -29.74 -20.59
C GLY A 64 21.16 -28.35 -19.96
N ILE A 65 21.48 -27.31 -20.72
CA ILE A 65 21.37 -25.90 -20.27
C ILE A 65 19.92 -25.46 -20.02
N GLU A 66 18.95 -26.21 -20.54
CA GLU A 66 17.52 -25.94 -20.37
C GLU A 66 16.92 -26.58 -19.11
N GLY A 67 17.76 -27.19 -18.26
CA GLY A 67 17.35 -27.79 -16.99
C GLY A 67 16.56 -29.09 -17.17
N GLU A 68 16.39 -29.80 -16.08
CA GLU A 68 15.63 -31.04 -16.03
C GLU A 68 14.12 -30.79 -16.18
N ALA A 69 13.35 -31.85 -16.47
CA ALA A 69 11.91 -31.76 -16.69
C ALA A 69 11.17 -31.07 -15.53
N ALA A 70 11.61 -31.30 -14.28
CA ALA A 70 11.03 -30.68 -13.08
C ALA A 70 11.23 -29.16 -13.00
N GLN A 71 12.17 -28.61 -13.76
CA GLN A 71 12.50 -27.18 -13.75
C GLN A 71 11.75 -26.39 -14.82
N LYS A 72 10.95 -27.06 -15.67
CA LYS A 72 10.19 -26.39 -16.72
C LYS A 72 9.32 -25.27 -16.15
N GLY A 73 9.44 -24.07 -16.73
CA GLY A 73 8.70 -22.88 -16.30
C GLY A 73 9.30 -22.13 -15.10
N GLN A 74 10.38 -22.64 -14.50
CA GLN A 74 11.13 -21.90 -13.48
C GLN A 74 12.06 -20.87 -14.14
N THR A 75 12.35 -19.78 -13.44
CA THR A 75 13.20 -18.69 -13.93
C THR A 75 14.67 -19.06 -13.97
N LYS A 76 15.34 -18.64 -15.04
CA LYS A 76 16.79 -18.73 -15.18
C LYS A 76 17.46 -17.55 -14.46
N PRO A 77 18.51 -17.78 -13.66
CA PRO A 77 19.14 -16.71 -12.90
C PRO A 77 19.96 -15.78 -13.81
N ILE A 78 20.08 -14.53 -13.39
CA ILE A 78 21.03 -13.55 -13.94
C ILE A 78 21.95 -13.05 -12.84
N ALA A 79 23.24 -12.93 -13.16
CA ALA A 79 24.25 -12.33 -12.31
C ALA A 79 24.93 -11.18 -13.06
N LEU A 80 24.89 -9.96 -12.53
CA LEU A 80 25.54 -8.76 -13.03
C LEU A 80 26.52 -8.24 -11.98
N GLY A 81 27.63 -7.64 -12.40
CA GLY A 81 28.67 -7.16 -11.49
C GLY A 81 29.47 -8.28 -10.84
N ALA A 82 29.70 -8.25 -9.52
CA ALA A 82 30.39 -9.30 -8.77
C ALA A 82 29.60 -9.82 -7.56
N PRO A 83 28.44 -10.48 -7.76
CA PRO A 83 27.62 -10.90 -6.65
C PRO A 83 28.32 -11.99 -5.82
N ARG A 84 28.11 -11.94 -4.50
CA ARG A 84 28.74 -12.85 -3.54
C ARG A 84 27.73 -13.78 -2.86
N PHE A 85 28.20 -14.96 -2.50
CA PHE A 85 27.41 -16.02 -1.92
C PHE A 85 26.14 -16.33 -2.74
N VAL A 86 26.26 -16.39 -4.07
CA VAL A 86 25.11 -16.76 -4.91
C VAL A 86 24.87 -18.28 -4.82
N PRO A 87 23.61 -18.74 -4.76
CA PRO A 87 23.31 -20.17 -4.61
C PRO A 87 23.41 -20.95 -5.94
N GLY A 88 23.10 -20.30 -7.07
CA GLY A 88 23.00 -20.98 -8.37
C GLY A 88 21.78 -21.92 -8.47
N ARG A 89 21.56 -22.50 -9.66
CA ARG A 89 20.51 -23.48 -9.92
C ARG A 89 21.11 -24.79 -10.41
N LEU A 90 20.87 -25.90 -9.73
CA LEU A 90 21.28 -27.23 -10.20
C LEU A 90 20.44 -27.60 -11.43
N ILE A 91 21.04 -27.72 -12.61
CA ILE A 91 20.37 -27.98 -13.90
C ILE A 91 20.61 -29.39 -14.46
N ASP A 92 21.62 -30.10 -13.93
CA ASP A 92 21.91 -31.50 -14.24
C ASP A 92 22.36 -32.17 -12.93
N SER A 93 21.44 -32.91 -12.30
CA SER A 93 21.68 -33.64 -11.06
C SER A 93 22.57 -34.87 -11.24
N VAL A 94 22.69 -35.39 -12.47
CA VAL A 94 23.54 -36.55 -12.77
C VAL A 94 25.00 -36.13 -12.82
N ASN A 95 25.30 -34.98 -13.42
CA ASN A 95 26.66 -34.46 -13.57
C ASN A 95 27.04 -33.37 -12.57
N ASN A 96 26.11 -32.99 -11.66
CA ASN A 96 26.25 -31.89 -10.71
C ASN A 96 26.60 -30.56 -11.39
N VAL A 97 25.83 -30.18 -12.42
CA VAL A 97 26.02 -28.91 -13.14
C VAL A 97 25.07 -27.85 -12.58
N ILE A 98 25.65 -26.74 -12.14
CA ILE A 98 24.96 -25.59 -11.57
C ILE A 98 25.07 -24.43 -12.57
N GLN A 99 23.94 -23.77 -12.84
CA GLN A 99 23.90 -22.52 -13.60
C GLN A 99 23.86 -21.31 -12.66
N LEU A 100 24.82 -20.40 -12.83
CA LEU A 100 24.92 -19.15 -12.07
C LEU A 100 24.31 -17.96 -12.81
N SER A 101 24.40 -17.96 -14.15
CA SER A 101 23.77 -16.96 -15.02
C SER A 101 23.45 -17.58 -16.37
N ALA A 102 22.30 -17.27 -16.95
CA ALA A 102 21.84 -17.85 -18.22
C ALA A 102 21.89 -16.89 -19.43
N TYR A 103 22.35 -15.66 -19.25
CA TYR A 103 22.17 -14.56 -20.21
C TYR A 103 23.38 -14.28 -21.10
N GLY A 104 24.29 -15.24 -21.16
CA GLY A 104 25.51 -15.18 -21.95
C GLY A 104 26.74 -15.61 -21.16
N ALA A 105 27.91 -15.18 -21.63
CA ALA A 105 29.15 -15.40 -20.91
C ALA A 105 29.17 -14.57 -19.62
N ILE A 106 29.65 -15.18 -18.54
CA ILE A 106 30.08 -14.46 -17.35
C ILE A 106 31.58 -14.12 -17.48
N GLU A 107 32.12 -13.29 -16.62
CA GLU A 107 33.55 -12.96 -16.66
C GLU A 107 34.41 -14.03 -15.98
N ALA A 108 34.06 -14.45 -14.77
CA ALA A 108 34.79 -15.47 -14.02
C ALA A 108 33.98 -16.03 -12.86
N VAL A 109 34.40 -17.18 -12.32
CA VAL A 109 33.96 -17.67 -10.99
C VAL A 109 35.20 -17.70 -10.11
N ASP A 110 35.23 -16.86 -9.08
CA ASP A 110 36.41 -16.67 -8.23
C ASP A 110 36.45 -17.68 -7.08
N THR A 111 35.28 -18.15 -6.62
CA THR A 111 35.19 -19.09 -5.48
C THR A 111 33.95 -19.95 -5.58
N ALA A 112 34.11 -21.24 -5.28
CA ALA A 112 33.03 -22.17 -5.00
C ALA A 112 33.12 -22.64 -3.55
N MET A 113 31.98 -22.78 -2.90
CA MET A 113 31.84 -23.25 -1.54
C MET A 113 30.70 -24.27 -1.45
N ASP A 114 30.85 -25.24 -0.56
CA ASP A 114 29.78 -26.11 -0.08
C ASP A 114 29.74 -26.00 1.44
N ARG A 115 28.56 -25.69 2.00
CA ARG A 115 28.41 -25.34 3.42
C ARG A 115 29.41 -24.28 3.89
N LEU A 116 29.64 -23.25 3.07
CA LEU A 116 30.66 -22.21 3.30
C LEU A 116 32.11 -22.73 3.45
N GLY A 117 32.35 -24.04 3.29
CA GLY A 117 33.65 -24.64 3.12
C GLY A 117 34.17 -24.35 1.71
N ARG A 118 35.30 -23.66 1.63
CA ARG A 118 35.87 -23.23 0.35
C ARG A 118 36.59 -24.38 -0.36
N PHE A 119 36.20 -24.64 -1.61
CA PHE A 119 36.96 -25.53 -2.49
C PHE A 119 38.29 -24.90 -2.91
N ALA A 120 39.24 -25.73 -3.35
CA ALA A 120 40.46 -25.27 -4.01
C ALA A 120 40.16 -24.50 -5.32
N ALA A 121 41.19 -24.00 -6.00
CA ALA A 121 41.01 -23.35 -7.30
C ALA A 121 40.33 -24.29 -8.31
N SER A 122 39.58 -23.72 -9.26
CA SER A 122 38.91 -24.46 -10.32
C SER A 122 39.90 -25.33 -11.11
N SER A 123 39.49 -26.54 -11.48
CA SER A 123 40.27 -27.47 -12.30
C SER A 123 40.34 -27.05 -13.78
N GLY A 124 39.63 -26.00 -14.18
CA GLY A 124 39.70 -25.43 -15.52
C GLY A 124 38.38 -24.85 -16.02
N ASN A 125 38.46 -24.13 -17.15
CA ASN A 125 37.31 -23.62 -17.89
C ASN A 125 37.13 -24.38 -19.20
N HIS A 126 35.89 -24.72 -19.53
CA HIS A 126 35.49 -25.46 -20.72
C HIS A 126 34.64 -24.59 -21.65
N ALA A 127 34.77 -24.82 -22.96
CA ALA A 127 34.15 -23.97 -23.99
C ALA A 127 32.63 -24.13 -24.11
N SER A 128 32.07 -25.25 -23.66
CA SER A 128 30.63 -25.55 -23.79
C SER A 128 30.16 -26.50 -22.70
N TYR A 129 28.84 -26.60 -22.54
CA TYR A 129 28.20 -27.62 -21.69
C TYR A 129 28.71 -29.04 -22.00
N ALA A 130 28.76 -29.40 -23.29
CA ALA A 130 29.21 -30.72 -23.73
C ALA A 130 30.69 -31.00 -23.35
N ALA A 131 31.55 -29.99 -23.44
CA ALA A 131 32.94 -30.11 -23.01
C ALA A 131 33.07 -30.20 -21.47
N LEU A 132 32.20 -29.50 -20.73
CA LEU A 132 32.18 -29.52 -19.27
C LEU A 132 31.73 -30.88 -18.70
N ILE A 133 30.72 -31.52 -19.31
CA ILE A 133 30.27 -32.87 -18.91
C ILE A 133 31.28 -33.95 -19.28
N ALA A 134 32.02 -33.79 -20.38
CA ALA A 134 33.04 -34.75 -20.81
C ALA A 134 34.34 -34.66 -19.97
N ALA A 135 34.54 -33.56 -19.25
CA ALA A 135 35.71 -33.36 -18.40
C ALA A 135 35.70 -34.35 -17.22
N THR A 136 36.88 -34.79 -16.80
CA THR A 136 37.05 -35.54 -15.54
C THR A 136 37.26 -34.55 -14.40
N VAL A 137 36.25 -34.37 -13.55
CA VAL A 137 36.32 -33.51 -12.36
C VAL A 137 36.29 -34.41 -11.12
N PRO A 138 37.41 -34.56 -10.39
CA PRO A 138 37.47 -35.43 -9.22
C PRO A 138 36.65 -34.86 -8.05
N ALA A 139 36.23 -35.73 -7.12
CA ALA A 139 35.55 -35.31 -5.89
C ALA A 139 36.39 -34.28 -5.12
N GLY A 140 35.75 -33.22 -4.60
CA GLY A 140 36.42 -32.09 -3.97
C GLY A 140 37.01 -31.05 -4.94
N ALA A 141 36.89 -31.26 -6.26
CA ALA A 141 37.22 -30.27 -7.28
C ALA A 141 35.98 -29.79 -8.03
N TRP A 142 36.13 -28.69 -8.75
CA TRP A 142 35.08 -28.09 -9.56
C TRP A 142 35.67 -27.48 -10.84
N ALA A 143 34.88 -27.43 -11.89
CA ALA A 143 35.23 -26.85 -13.18
C ALA A 143 34.16 -25.86 -13.65
N THR A 144 34.49 -25.01 -14.62
CA THR A 144 33.56 -23.99 -15.13
C THR A 144 33.30 -24.11 -16.62
N CYS A 145 32.16 -23.59 -17.07
CA CYS A 145 31.95 -23.15 -18.44
C CYS A 145 31.49 -21.69 -18.39
N ILE A 146 32.47 -20.79 -18.44
CA ILE A 146 32.28 -19.34 -18.33
C ILE A 146 31.40 -18.81 -19.48
N ALA A 147 31.50 -19.41 -20.67
CA ALA A 147 30.71 -19.04 -21.84
C ALA A 147 29.19 -19.23 -21.66
N SER A 148 28.76 -20.05 -20.70
CA SER A 148 27.36 -20.34 -20.43
C SER A 148 26.98 -20.14 -18.95
N GLY A 149 27.86 -19.51 -18.16
CA GLY A 149 27.63 -19.24 -16.75
C GLY A 149 27.46 -20.49 -15.89
N LEU A 150 28.20 -21.57 -16.18
CA LEU A 150 28.04 -22.86 -15.52
C LEU A 150 29.23 -23.24 -14.63
N VAL A 151 28.93 -24.01 -13.59
CA VAL A 151 29.89 -24.70 -12.73
C VAL A 151 29.53 -26.18 -12.69
N ARG A 152 30.53 -27.07 -12.67
CA ARG A 152 30.34 -28.49 -12.40
C ARG A 152 31.10 -28.89 -11.14
N GLN A 153 30.40 -29.54 -10.21
CA GLN A 153 31.01 -30.15 -9.02
C GLN A 153 31.45 -31.58 -9.32
N GLY A 154 32.61 -31.99 -8.80
CA GLY A 154 33.14 -33.35 -8.97
C GLY A 154 32.45 -34.41 -8.11
N ALA A 155 31.60 -34.00 -7.17
CA ALA A 155 30.76 -34.86 -6.35
C ALA A 155 29.38 -34.20 -6.12
N PRO A 156 28.35 -34.97 -5.75
CA PRO A 156 27.08 -34.40 -5.32
C PRO A 156 27.27 -33.42 -4.15
N PRO A 157 26.58 -32.26 -4.15
CA PRO A 157 26.66 -31.31 -3.03
C PRO A 157 26.16 -31.92 -1.72
N GLU A 158 26.86 -31.64 -0.62
CA GLU A 158 26.46 -32.10 0.72
C GLU A 158 25.52 -31.11 1.41
N GLY A 159 25.61 -29.83 1.08
CA GLY A 159 24.71 -28.80 1.58
C GLY A 159 24.52 -27.65 0.61
N THR A 160 24.31 -26.45 1.18
CA THR A 160 24.07 -25.24 0.40
C THR A 160 25.34 -24.80 -0.33
N LEU A 161 25.30 -24.86 -1.65
CA LEU A 161 26.37 -24.33 -2.50
C LEU A 161 26.37 -22.81 -2.49
N SER A 162 27.55 -22.22 -2.61
CA SER A 162 27.70 -20.77 -2.69
C SER A 162 28.88 -20.35 -3.55
N TYR A 163 28.68 -19.30 -4.35
CA TYR A 163 29.68 -18.85 -5.31
C TYR A 163 29.97 -17.36 -5.19
N HIS A 164 31.24 -17.02 -5.42
CA HIS A 164 31.65 -15.67 -5.79
C HIS A 164 31.96 -15.67 -7.28
N LEU A 165 31.30 -14.80 -8.03
CA LEU A 165 31.52 -14.69 -9.46
C LEU A 165 31.64 -13.25 -9.89
N ARG A 166 32.22 -13.09 -11.07
CA ARG A 166 32.16 -11.90 -11.91
C ARG A 166 31.14 -12.22 -12.99
N GLY A 167 29.99 -11.57 -12.90
CA GLY A 167 28.78 -11.86 -13.65
C GLY A 167 28.88 -11.60 -15.15
N ASP A 168 27.74 -11.34 -15.75
CA ASP A 168 27.55 -11.14 -17.19
C ASP A 168 28.60 -10.20 -17.80
N LYS A 169 29.13 -10.62 -18.95
CA LYS A 169 30.00 -9.81 -19.80
C LYS A 169 29.51 -9.70 -21.25
N GLY A 170 28.24 -10.04 -21.49
CA GLY A 170 27.65 -10.12 -22.82
C GLY A 170 27.19 -8.76 -23.35
N GLY A 171 27.21 -7.71 -22.52
CA GLY A 171 26.83 -6.36 -22.91
C GLY A 171 27.90 -5.61 -23.71
N PRO A 172 27.55 -4.41 -24.24
CA PRO A 172 28.50 -3.55 -24.95
C PRO A 172 29.67 -3.09 -24.07
N ASP A 173 29.44 -2.96 -22.76
CA ASP A 173 30.42 -2.55 -21.76
C ASP A 173 31.31 -3.73 -21.28
N GLY A 174 31.12 -4.93 -21.85
CA GLY A 174 31.75 -6.15 -21.35
C GLY A 174 31.27 -6.47 -19.95
N TRP A 175 32.20 -6.67 -19.00
CA TRP A 175 31.87 -6.94 -17.60
C TRP A 175 31.44 -5.66 -16.87
N ALA A 176 30.14 -5.36 -16.97
CA ALA A 176 29.52 -4.20 -16.34
C ALA A 176 29.61 -4.25 -14.81
N ARG A 177 30.09 -3.16 -14.20
CA ARG A 177 30.23 -2.99 -12.74
C ARG A 177 29.65 -1.68 -12.24
N LEU A 178 29.52 -0.68 -13.09
CA LEU A 178 29.03 0.64 -12.72
C LEU A 178 27.50 0.74 -12.89
N PRO A 179 26.82 1.67 -12.19
CA PRO A 179 25.36 1.75 -12.19
C PRO A 179 24.74 1.95 -13.58
N GLY A 180 25.28 2.87 -14.38
CA GLY A 180 24.88 3.14 -15.76
C GLY A 180 25.10 1.93 -16.65
N GLU A 181 26.29 1.33 -16.64
CA GLU A 181 26.59 0.06 -17.34
C GLU A 181 25.57 -1.05 -17.01
N LEU A 182 25.25 -1.25 -15.72
CA LEU A 182 24.28 -2.26 -15.28
C LEU A 182 22.86 -1.94 -15.76
N ILE A 183 22.41 -0.67 -15.63
CA ILE A 183 21.11 -0.21 -16.13
C ILE A 183 21.02 -0.45 -17.64
N ARG A 184 22.07 -0.10 -18.39
CA ARG A 184 22.15 -0.35 -19.84
C ARG A 184 21.96 -1.82 -20.15
N ARG A 185 22.67 -2.69 -19.42
CA ARG A 185 22.59 -4.13 -19.64
C ARG A 185 21.18 -4.69 -19.36
N ILE A 186 20.55 -4.28 -18.26
CA ILE A 186 19.17 -4.68 -17.93
C ILE A 186 18.19 -4.19 -19.01
N ALA A 187 18.31 -2.93 -19.44
CA ALA A 187 17.47 -2.35 -20.48
C ALA A 187 17.63 -3.09 -21.83
N LEU A 188 18.85 -3.43 -22.22
CA LEU A 188 19.11 -4.19 -23.45
C LEU A 188 18.52 -5.60 -23.40
N LEU A 189 18.58 -6.27 -22.25
CA LEU A 189 17.95 -7.57 -22.04
C LEU A 189 16.43 -7.51 -22.16
N ALA A 190 15.82 -6.38 -21.83
CA ALA A 190 14.39 -6.11 -21.99
C ALA A 190 14.00 -5.64 -23.42
N GLY A 191 14.95 -5.58 -24.36
CA GLY A 191 14.69 -5.12 -25.72
C GLY A 191 14.75 -3.60 -25.91
N GLY A 192 15.46 -2.89 -25.02
CA GLY A 192 15.63 -1.44 -25.03
C GLY A 192 16.58 -0.88 -26.10
N ALA A 193 17.02 -1.67 -27.08
CA ALA A 193 17.94 -1.21 -28.12
C ALA A 193 17.36 0.01 -28.87
N GLY A 194 18.12 1.12 -28.91
CA GLY A 194 17.69 2.39 -29.50
C GLY A 194 16.69 3.21 -28.65
N LYS A 195 16.37 2.76 -27.44
CA LYS A 195 15.45 3.41 -26.48
C LYS A 195 16.16 3.83 -25.19
N ILE A 196 17.48 3.96 -25.22
CA ILE A 196 18.30 4.32 -24.06
C ILE A 196 19.00 5.64 -24.40
N ASP A 197 19.02 6.57 -23.46
CA ASP A 197 19.89 7.74 -23.51
C ASP A 197 21.25 7.37 -22.92
N ASP A 198 22.12 6.82 -23.77
CA ASP A 198 23.43 6.33 -23.37
C ASP A 198 24.28 7.41 -22.66
N ALA A 199 24.13 8.68 -23.04
CA ALA A 199 24.87 9.78 -22.44
C ALA A 199 24.48 10.04 -20.99
N SER A 200 23.20 9.86 -20.64
CA SER A 200 22.73 10.00 -19.25
C SER A 200 23.29 8.89 -18.35
N LEU A 201 23.44 7.67 -18.89
CA LEU A 201 24.02 6.53 -18.18
C LEU A 201 25.53 6.72 -17.98
N ASP A 202 26.25 7.16 -19.02
CA ASP A 202 27.68 7.49 -18.91
C ASP A 202 27.93 8.62 -17.90
N ALA A 203 27.04 9.63 -17.87
CA ALA A 203 27.10 10.72 -16.91
C ALA A 203 26.88 10.24 -15.47
N LEU A 204 26.00 9.25 -15.26
CA LEU A 204 25.83 8.63 -13.95
C LEU A 204 27.10 7.90 -13.51
N ASP A 205 27.72 7.12 -14.40
CA ASP A 205 28.94 6.37 -14.10
C ASP A 205 30.11 7.30 -13.77
N ALA A 206 30.22 8.43 -14.47
CA ALA A 206 31.19 9.47 -14.13
C ALA A 206 30.92 10.12 -12.76
N ALA A 207 29.66 10.35 -12.42
CA ALA A 207 29.28 11.01 -11.16
C ALA A 207 29.31 10.06 -9.95
N ARG A 208 29.09 8.76 -10.17
CA ARG A 208 28.89 7.71 -9.16
C ARG A 208 29.63 6.43 -9.58
N PRO A 209 30.98 6.43 -9.62
CA PRO A 209 31.79 5.29 -10.05
C PRO A 209 31.87 4.21 -8.96
N TRP A 210 30.73 3.84 -8.37
CA TRP A 210 30.63 2.87 -7.29
C TRP A 210 30.26 1.52 -7.89
N THR A 211 31.11 0.53 -7.67
CA THR A 211 30.84 -0.78 -8.22
C THR A 211 29.66 -1.43 -7.49
N ILE A 212 28.71 -1.95 -8.25
CA ILE A 212 27.54 -2.63 -7.73
C ILE A 212 27.41 -4.02 -8.35
N SER A 213 26.59 -4.85 -7.70
CA SER A 213 26.32 -6.23 -8.10
C SER A 213 24.83 -6.48 -8.02
N VAL A 214 24.30 -7.28 -8.94
CA VAL A 214 22.90 -7.71 -8.94
C VAL A 214 22.84 -9.21 -9.22
N TYR A 215 22.14 -9.95 -8.38
CA TYR A 215 21.75 -11.33 -8.67
C TYR A 215 20.23 -11.43 -8.59
N GLN A 216 19.60 -11.97 -9.63
CA GLN A 216 18.15 -12.13 -9.67
C GLN A 216 17.82 -13.55 -10.12
N GLY A 217 17.23 -14.33 -9.21
CA GLY A 217 16.81 -15.71 -9.46
C GLY A 217 15.30 -15.89 -9.62
N GLU A 218 14.51 -14.88 -9.24
CA GLU A 218 13.05 -14.85 -9.33
C GLU A 218 12.61 -13.84 -10.39
N GLN A 219 11.39 -13.98 -10.92
CA GLN A 219 10.92 -13.09 -11.97
C GLN A 219 10.87 -11.63 -11.49
N ALA A 220 11.33 -10.72 -12.34
CA ALA A 220 11.32 -9.29 -12.10
C ALA A 220 11.07 -8.55 -13.41
N THR A 221 10.64 -7.30 -13.34
CA THR A 221 10.60 -6.42 -14.52
C THR A 221 11.93 -5.68 -14.68
N ALA A 222 12.19 -5.16 -15.88
CA ALA A 222 13.37 -4.31 -16.09
C ALA A 222 13.24 -3.01 -15.31
N ARG A 223 12.02 -2.47 -15.20
CA ARG A 223 11.73 -1.26 -14.41
C ARG A 223 12.17 -1.43 -12.96
N ASP A 224 11.76 -2.52 -12.31
CA ASP A 224 12.05 -2.74 -10.89
C ASP A 224 13.56 -2.84 -10.63
N LEU A 225 14.29 -3.59 -11.46
CA LEU A 225 15.72 -3.74 -11.30
C LEU A 225 16.48 -2.44 -11.60
N ILE A 226 16.09 -1.69 -12.64
CA ILE A 226 16.70 -0.40 -12.99
C ILE A 226 16.47 0.62 -11.87
N GLN A 227 15.24 0.71 -11.34
CA GLN A 227 14.92 1.61 -10.23
C GLN A 227 15.69 1.24 -8.96
N ARG A 228 15.82 -0.06 -8.66
CA ARG A 228 16.63 -0.53 -7.52
C ARG A 228 18.11 -0.15 -7.66
N VAL A 229 18.67 -0.30 -8.86
CA VAL A 229 20.05 0.11 -9.14
C VAL A 229 20.21 1.63 -9.00
N ALA A 230 19.34 2.42 -9.62
CA ALA A 230 19.40 3.89 -9.56
C ALA A 230 19.25 4.40 -8.11
N ALA A 231 18.27 3.87 -7.37
CA ALA A 231 18.05 4.23 -5.97
C ALA A 231 19.26 3.93 -5.07
N SER A 232 19.98 2.82 -5.33
CA SER A 232 21.18 2.45 -4.55
C SER A 232 22.31 3.47 -4.61
N VAL A 233 22.32 4.32 -5.64
CA VAL A 233 23.32 5.38 -5.85
C VAL A 233 22.74 6.78 -5.77
N ASN A 234 21.56 6.92 -5.16
CA ASN A 234 20.81 8.17 -5.04
C ASN A 234 20.55 8.83 -6.40
N ALA A 235 20.04 8.06 -7.36
CA ALA A 235 19.65 8.51 -8.68
C ALA A 235 18.21 8.11 -9.01
N VAL A 236 17.59 8.82 -9.96
CA VAL A 236 16.25 8.53 -10.47
C VAL A 236 16.36 8.11 -11.92
N ALA A 237 15.77 6.96 -12.26
CA ALA A 237 15.59 6.53 -13.64
C ALA A 237 14.17 6.86 -14.11
N GLY A 238 14.04 7.30 -15.35
CA GLY A 238 12.76 7.65 -15.96
C GLY A 238 12.78 7.49 -17.47
N VAL A 239 11.64 7.68 -18.12
CA VAL A 239 11.55 7.71 -19.58
C VAL A 239 11.22 9.13 -20.01
N ASP A 240 12.01 9.68 -20.92
CA ASP A 240 11.81 11.02 -21.44
C ASP A 240 10.60 11.08 -22.39
N TRP A 241 10.23 12.28 -22.84
CA TRP A 241 9.09 12.47 -23.74
C TRP A 241 9.30 11.86 -25.14
N LEU A 242 10.53 11.46 -25.48
CA LEU A 242 10.87 10.80 -26.74
C LEU A 242 10.92 9.28 -26.62
N GLY A 243 10.58 8.72 -25.44
CA GLY A 243 10.59 7.27 -25.22
C GLY A 243 11.97 6.69 -24.89
N ARG A 244 12.93 7.53 -24.49
CA ARG A 244 14.26 7.08 -24.07
C ARG A 244 14.36 6.95 -22.56
N LEU A 245 14.83 5.80 -22.10
CA LEU A 245 15.26 5.60 -20.72
C LEU A 245 16.45 6.51 -20.42
N PHE A 246 16.31 7.36 -19.43
CA PHE A 246 17.39 8.20 -18.90
C PHE A 246 17.55 7.99 -17.41
N VAL A 247 18.68 8.42 -16.87
CA VAL A 247 18.94 8.44 -15.43
C VAL A 247 19.53 9.78 -15.01
N ALA A 248 19.16 10.25 -13.82
CA ALA A 248 19.63 11.51 -13.26
C ALA A 248 20.07 11.31 -11.80
N PRO A 249 21.33 11.59 -11.44
CA PRO A 249 21.76 11.57 -10.05
C PRO A 249 21.09 12.71 -9.26
N ILE A 250 20.59 12.40 -8.08
CA ILE A 250 20.06 13.41 -7.16
C ILE A 250 21.25 14.08 -6.45
N GLY A 251 21.29 15.40 -6.50
CA GLY A 251 22.30 16.19 -5.82
C GLY A 251 21.80 17.61 -5.52
N PHE A 252 22.40 18.22 -4.51
CA PHE A 252 22.17 19.63 -4.22
C PHE A 252 23.02 20.47 -5.18
N GLY A 253 22.35 21.23 -6.03
CA GLY A 253 22.96 22.16 -6.96
C GLY A 253 22.46 23.59 -6.76
N ALA A 254 23.06 24.53 -7.47
CA ALA A 254 22.42 25.83 -7.66
C ALA A 254 21.09 25.64 -8.40
N SER A 255 20.08 26.42 -8.06
CA SER A 255 18.79 26.39 -8.76
C SER A 255 19.03 26.68 -10.25
N SER A 256 18.74 25.71 -11.11
CA SER A 256 18.83 25.89 -12.56
C SER A 256 17.55 26.47 -13.17
N ASP A 257 16.42 26.35 -12.47
CA ASP A 257 15.12 26.81 -12.95
C ASP A 257 14.17 27.14 -11.78
N THR A 258 13.06 27.83 -12.07
CA THR A 258 11.99 28.13 -11.11
C THR A 258 10.68 27.52 -11.59
N LEU A 259 10.19 26.52 -10.86
CA LEU A 259 8.86 25.96 -11.07
C LEU A 259 7.83 26.83 -10.35
N ASP A 260 7.05 27.58 -11.12
CA ASP A 260 6.01 28.47 -10.61
C ASP A 260 4.65 27.76 -10.54
N ALA A 261 4.10 27.64 -9.33
CA ALA A 261 2.79 27.05 -9.05
C ALA A 261 1.62 27.74 -9.77
N THR A 262 1.80 29.00 -10.20
CA THR A 262 0.81 29.76 -10.97
C THR A 262 0.82 29.42 -12.46
N GLY A 263 1.78 28.62 -12.92
CA GLY A 263 1.97 28.29 -14.34
C GLY A 263 2.58 29.42 -15.17
N ALA A 264 3.06 30.50 -14.54
CA ALA A 264 3.68 31.63 -15.25
C ALA A 264 5.10 31.33 -15.78
N ALA A 265 5.76 30.29 -15.24
CA ALA A 265 7.05 29.80 -15.70
C ALA A 265 6.90 28.47 -16.46
N LEU A 266 7.81 28.20 -17.40
CA LEU A 266 7.91 26.91 -18.09
C LEU A 266 8.99 26.06 -17.40
N PRO A 267 8.77 24.74 -17.20
CA PRO A 267 7.56 24.00 -17.54
C PRO A 267 6.38 24.37 -16.61
N PRO A 268 5.15 24.46 -17.15
CA PRO A 268 3.98 24.86 -16.37
C PRO A 268 3.66 23.80 -15.33
N VAL A 269 3.53 24.22 -14.07
CA VAL A 269 3.19 23.32 -12.96
C VAL A 269 1.68 23.05 -12.99
N ALA A 270 1.30 21.79 -13.25
CA ALA A 270 -0.11 21.40 -13.32
C ALA A 270 -0.80 21.36 -11.95
N SER A 271 -0.06 21.00 -10.90
CA SER A 271 -0.55 20.91 -9.52
C SER A 271 0.61 20.92 -8.54
N VAL A 272 0.41 21.50 -7.36
CA VAL A 272 1.36 21.44 -6.24
C VAL A 272 0.71 20.73 -5.07
N ALA A 273 1.42 19.80 -4.46
CA ALA A 273 1.01 19.12 -3.24
C ALA A 273 2.17 19.15 -2.24
N GLN A 274 1.86 19.37 -0.96
CA GLN A 274 2.80 19.14 0.11
C GLN A 274 2.80 17.65 0.43
N LEU A 275 3.95 17.01 0.29
CA LEU A 275 4.12 15.61 0.68
C LEU A 275 4.60 15.55 2.13
N GLU A 276 4.05 14.60 2.88
CA GLU A 276 4.60 14.25 4.19
C GLU A 276 6.00 13.68 4.00
N ILE A 277 6.92 14.07 4.88
CA ILE A 277 8.29 13.55 4.88
C ILE A 277 8.44 12.59 6.04
N ASP A 278 9.22 11.53 5.84
CA ASP A 278 9.54 10.60 6.91
C ASP A 278 10.23 11.32 8.07
N ALA A 279 9.93 10.85 9.29
CA ALA A 279 10.61 11.33 10.49
C ALA A 279 12.14 11.18 10.35
N PRO A 280 12.94 12.12 10.88
CA PRO A 280 14.38 12.07 10.75
C PRO A 280 14.95 10.78 11.33
N TYR A 281 15.84 10.13 10.57
CA TYR A 281 16.51 8.91 11.00
C TYR A 281 17.48 9.22 12.15
N TRP A 282 17.25 8.61 13.33
CA TRP A 282 18.17 8.72 14.48
C TRP A 282 19.30 7.68 14.43
N LYS A 283 19.17 6.65 13.59
CA LYS A 283 20.19 5.62 13.35
C LYS A 283 20.25 5.30 11.87
N LEU A 284 21.47 5.26 11.34
CA LEU A 284 21.77 4.77 9.99
C LEU A 284 22.60 3.49 10.14
N ALA A 285 22.15 2.42 9.52
CA ALA A 285 22.92 1.19 9.40
C ALA A 285 23.49 1.13 7.98
N ILE A 286 24.81 1.06 7.86
CA ILE A 286 25.47 0.84 6.57
C ILE A 286 25.72 -0.66 6.47
N GLY A 287 25.07 -1.31 5.50
CA GLY A 287 25.28 -2.73 5.24
C GLY A 287 26.66 -3.01 4.64
N ALA A 288 27.18 -4.21 4.86
CA ALA A 288 28.25 -4.76 4.06
C ALA A 288 27.75 -5.13 2.65
N GLU A 289 28.65 -5.58 1.78
CA GLU A 289 28.27 -6.14 0.48
C GLU A 289 27.20 -7.24 0.65
N PRO A 290 26.09 -7.23 -0.11
CA PRO A 290 24.97 -8.13 0.12
C PRO A 290 25.37 -9.59 -0.11
N THR A 291 24.96 -10.46 0.82
CA THR A 291 24.96 -11.91 0.62
C THR A 291 23.66 -12.30 -0.11
N TRP A 292 23.78 -12.87 -1.31
CA TRP A 292 22.61 -13.19 -2.15
C TRP A 292 21.89 -14.47 -1.74
N GLN A 293 22.53 -15.27 -0.90
CA GLN A 293 21.93 -16.35 -0.13
C GLN A 293 22.18 -16.05 1.35
N VAL A 294 21.14 -16.22 2.18
CA VAL A 294 21.30 -16.21 3.64
C VAL A 294 21.62 -17.64 4.08
N HIS A 295 22.66 -17.78 4.89
CA HIS A 295 23.13 -19.07 5.41
C HIS A 295 22.69 -19.26 6.85
N GLY A 296 22.17 -20.45 7.15
CA GLY A 296 21.94 -20.89 8.53
C GLY A 296 23.18 -21.56 9.12
N LEU A 297 23.10 -21.91 10.41
CA LEU A 297 24.16 -22.64 11.10
C LEU A 297 24.43 -24.02 10.49
N SER A 298 23.41 -24.68 9.95
CA SER A 298 23.55 -25.96 9.22
C SER A 298 24.35 -25.83 7.93
N ASP A 299 24.40 -24.63 7.35
CA ASP A 299 25.13 -24.33 6.12
C ASP A 299 26.60 -23.96 6.39
N VAL A 300 27.11 -24.18 7.61
CA VAL A 300 28.52 -23.98 7.95
C VAL A 300 29.20 -25.34 8.08
N ALA A 301 30.32 -25.48 7.38
CA ALA A 301 31.21 -26.63 7.48
C ALA A 301 31.99 -26.51 8.79
N PHE A 302 31.55 -27.27 9.79
CA PHE A 302 32.17 -27.36 11.09
C PHE A 302 32.22 -28.83 11.54
N SER A 303 33.19 -29.18 12.38
CA SER A 303 33.43 -30.55 12.87
C SER A 303 32.26 -31.10 13.69
N ALA A 304 31.52 -30.22 14.38
CA ALA A 304 30.33 -30.55 15.14
C ALA A 304 29.09 -29.80 14.61
N VAL A 305 27.90 -30.20 15.06
CA VAL A 305 26.67 -29.46 14.78
C VAL A 305 26.68 -28.14 15.56
N LEU A 306 26.48 -27.04 14.85
CA LEU A 306 26.37 -25.72 15.47
C LEU A 306 24.98 -25.53 16.11
N VAL A 307 24.94 -25.22 17.40
CA VAL A 307 23.70 -25.12 18.18
C VAL A 307 23.71 -23.90 19.08
N GLU A 308 22.69 -23.05 18.96
CA GLU A 308 22.46 -21.93 19.87
C GLU A 308 22.00 -22.44 21.25
N ARG A 309 22.71 -22.06 22.31
CA ARG A 309 22.34 -22.36 23.71
C ARG A 309 21.81 -21.14 24.46
N GLY A 310 21.89 -19.95 23.85
CA GLY A 310 21.48 -18.70 24.47
C GLY A 310 22.52 -18.20 25.47
N ARG A 311 22.09 -17.69 26.63
CA ARG A 311 23.01 -17.08 27.59
C ARG A 311 23.90 -18.13 28.26
N TYR A 312 25.20 -17.83 28.38
CA TYR A 312 26.13 -18.68 29.13
C TYR A 312 25.65 -18.93 30.58
N ASP A 313 25.61 -20.19 30.99
CA ASP A 313 25.34 -20.66 32.34
C ASP A 313 26.54 -21.49 32.86
N PRO A 314 27.22 -21.08 33.95
CA PRO A 314 28.35 -21.83 34.49
C PRO A 314 27.99 -23.24 34.99
N GLY A 315 26.71 -23.53 35.23
CA GLY A 315 26.22 -24.86 35.62
C GLY A 315 25.97 -25.81 34.45
N GLU A 316 26.00 -25.32 33.21
CA GLU A 316 25.74 -26.11 32.01
C GLU A 316 27.02 -26.73 31.45
N SER A 317 26.92 -27.98 30.98
CA SER A 317 28.00 -28.64 30.24
C SER A 317 27.94 -28.27 28.76
N TYR A 318 28.99 -27.61 28.27
CA TYR A 318 29.12 -27.27 26.85
C TYR A 318 30.00 -28.28 26.11
N ARG A 319 29.76 -28.45 24.82
CA ARG A 319 30.51 -29.31 23.89
C ARG A 319 30.75 -28.58 22.59
N GLU A 320 31.69 -29.09 21.79
CA GLU A 320 32.06 -28.52 20.49
C GLU A 320 30.80 -28.19 19.66
N GLY A 321 30.74 -26.97 19.14
CA GLY A 321 29.61 -26.49 18.32
C GLY A 321 28.53 -25.71 19.09
N HIS A 322 28.52 -25.73 20.42
CA HIS A 322 27.59 -24.90 21.19
C HIS A 322 27.96 -23.42 21.11
N ILE A 323 26.97 -22.56 20.84
CA ILE A 323 27.11 -21.11 20.77
C ILE A 323 26.39 -20.48 21.96
N VAL A 324 27.05 -19.54 22.64
CA VAL A 324 26.48 -18.78 23.76
C VAL A 324 26.66 -17.29 23.58
N ASP A 325 25.76 -16.53 24.22
CA ASP A 325 25.84 -15.08 24.32
C ASP A 325 26.18 -14.65 25.75
N LEU A 326 26.95 -13.57 25.89
CA LEU A 326 27.25 -12.93 27.17
C LEU A 326 26.38 -11.67 27.39
N SER A 327 26.37 -11.17 28.62
CA SER A 327 25.61 -9.98 29.00
C SER A 327 26.03 -8.70 28.27
N ASP A 328 27.25 -8.66 27.76
CA ASP A 328 27.81 -7.55 26.99
C ASP A 328 27.46 -7.61 25.49
N GLY A 329 26.68 -8.61 25.07
CA GLY A 329 26.29 -8.84 23.69
C GLY A 329 27.34 -9.57 22.84
N SER A 330 28.47 -9.98 23.42
CA SER A 330 29.44 -10.83 22.73
C SER A 330 28.92 -12.26 22.55
N ARG A 331 29.34 -12.90 21.45
CA ARG A 331 28.92 -14.26 21.07
C ARG A 331 30.13 -15.17 20.94
N TRP A 332 30.02 -16.39 21.48
CA TRP A 332 31.14 -17.31 21.63
C TRP A 332 30.77 -18.72 21.19
N LEU A 333 31.69 -19.39 20.49
CA LEU A 333 31.60 -20.77 20.04
C LEU A 333 32.46 -21.66 20.94
N TYR A 334 31.89 -22.72 21.50
CA TYR A 334 32.66 -23.74 22.20
C TYR A 334 33.41 -24.62 21.19
N VAL A 335 34.74 -24.68 21.30
CA VAL A 335 35.64 -25.35 20.34
C VAL A 335 36.41 -26.53 20.92
N ALA A 336 36.36 -26.75 22.24
CA ALA A 336 37.02 -27.91 22.83
C ALA A 336 36.28 -29.21 22.48
N THR A 337 37.03 -30.25 22.12
CA THR A 337 36.49 -31.55 21.71
C THR A 337 35.94 -32.38 22.87
N THR A 338 36.34 -32.05 24.11
CA THR A 338 35.82 -32.71 25.33
C THR A 338 34.78 -31.82 25.99
N PRO A 339 33.55 -32.32 26.24
CA PRO A 339 32.53 -31.56 26.97
C PRO A 339 32.98 -31.19 28.39
N SER A 340 32.68 -29.98 28.83
CA SER A 340 33.04 -29.53 30.19
C SER A 340 32.11 -28.42 30.70
N THR A 341 32.13 -28.21 32.01
CA THR A 341 31.27 -27.28 32.76
C THR A 341 32.11 -26.17 33.40
N GLY A 342 31.56 -24.96 33.52
CA GLY A 342 32.15 -23.88 34.32
C GLY A 342 33.31 -23.11 33.67
N ASN A 343 33.67 -23.42 32.42
CA ASN A 343 34.66 -22.63 31.66
C ASN A 343 34.00 -21.36 31.13
N ALA A 344 34.32 -20.20 31.68
CA ALA A 344 33.78 -18.93 31.21
C ALA A 344 34.36 -18.53 29.83
N PRO A 345 33.55 -17.98 28.90
CA PRO A 345 34.05 -17.44 27.64
C PRO A 345 34.95 -16.23 27.87
N VAL A 346 36.17 -16.28 27.35
CA VAL A 346 37.20 -15.24 27.41
C VAL A 346 38.09 -15.34 26.17
N ASP A 347 38.73 -14.24 25.79
CA ASP A 347 39.70 -14.22 24.69
C ASP A 347 40.84 -15.22 24.94
N ASP A 348 41.39 -15.79 23.87
CA ASP A 348 42.48 -16.79 23.89
C ASP A 348 42.18 -18.06 24.73
N SER A 349 40.91 -18.33 25.04
CA SER A 349 40.50 -19.57 25.69
C SER A 349 40.72 -20.79 24.79
N VAL A 350 41.14 -21.90 25.39
CA VAL A 350 41.18 -23.20 24.69
C VAL A 350 39.79 -23.82 24.50
N TYR A 351 38.78 -23.31 25.22
CA TYR A 351 37.41 -23.81 25.19
C TYR A 351 36.49 -23.00 24.29
N TRP A 352 36.72 -21.69 24.20
CA TRP A 352 35.82 -20.75 23.54
C TRP A 352 36.54 -19.93 22.47
N SER A 353 35.89 -19.76 21.33
CA SER A 353 36.32 -18.88 20.25
C SER A 353 35.31 -17.75 20.08
N LEU A 354 35.79 -16.52 19.99
CA LEU A 354 34.94 -15.34 19.80
C LEU A 354 34.35 -15.33 18.39
N LEU A 355 33.02 -15.29 18.29
CA LEU A 355 32.29 -15.13 17.01
C LEU A 355 31.97 -13.67 16.72
N THR A 356 31.51 -12.95 17.73
CA THR A 356 31.12 -11.54 17.60
C THR A 356 31.52 -10.81 18.87
N PRO A 357 32.35 -9.74 18.78
CA PRO A 357 32.74 -8.97 19.96
C PRO A 357 31.56 -8.22 20.56
N ALA A 358 31.69 -7.84 21.83
CA ALA A 358 30.77 -6.89 22.45
C ALA A 358 30.78 -5.58 21.66
N THR A 359 29.61 -5.03 21.34
CA THR A 359 29.54 -3.78 20.58
C THR A 359 29.48 -2.60 21.55
N THR A 360 30.59 -1.87 21.62
CA THR A 360 30.74 -0.66 22.44
C THR A 360 31.06 0.55 21.57
N TYR A 361 30.59 1.73 21.97
CA TYR A 361 31.00 2.99 21.40
C TYR A 361 32.45 3.31 21.80
N ALA A 362 33.06 4.30 21.14
CA ALA A 362 34.44 4.70 21.43
C ALA A 362 34.67 5.17 22.87
N ASP A 363 33.60 5.53 23.59
CA ASP A 363 33.60 5.90 25.01
C ASP A 363 33.35 4.71 25.95
N GLY A 364 33.24 3.49 25.42
CA GLY A 364 33.00 2.26 26.18
C GLY A 364 31.52 1.98 26.50
N THR A 365 30.60 2.87 26.11
CA THR A 365 29.16 2.68 26.34
C THR A 365 28.64 1.53 25.47
N SER A 366 27.85 0.61 26.02
CA SER A 366 27.26 -0.46 25.20
C SER A 366 26.15 0.09 24.30
N ILE A 367 25.89 -0.55 23.15
CA ILE A 367 24.73 -0.19 22.31
C ILE A 367 23.41 -0.29 23.08
N GLU A 368 23.30 -1.24 24.00
CA GLU A 368 22.09 -1.46 24.81
C GLU A 368 21.82 -0.30 25.77
N ASP A 369 22.86 0.35 26.30
CA ASP A 369 22.72 1.51 27.21
C ASP A 369 22.23 2.78 26.49
N LEU A 370 22.34 2.82 25.15
CA LEU A 370 21.92 3.94 24.30
C LEU A 370 20.59 3.67 23.59
N LYS A 371 19.96 2.53 23.84
CA LYS A 371 18.58 2.30 23.41
C LYS A 371 17.71 3.37 24.09
N PRO A 372 16.99 4.22 23.33
CA PRO A 372 16.02 5.13 23.95
C PRO A 372 15.06 4.28 24.79
N ALA A 373 14.75 4.71 26.01
CA ALA A 373 13.62 4.15 26.73
C ALA A 373 12.40 4.35 25.82
N GLU A 374 11.89 3.28 25.22
CA GLU A 374 10.71 3.36 24.37
C GLU A 374 9.59 4.05 25.17
N GLY A 375 8.88 4.99 24.54
CA GLY A 375 7.57 5.40 25.02
C GLY A 375 6.65 4.19 24.99
N GLY A 376 6.55 3.47 26.11
CA GLY A 376 5.67 2.30 26.25
C GLY A 376 6.29 1.05 26.88
N ALA A 377 7.55 1.04 27.31
CA ALA A 377 8.13 -0.16 27.92
C ALA A 377 7.58 -0.43 29.34
N THR A 378 6.59 -1.32 29.46
CA THR A 378 6.15 -1.89 30.74
C THR A 378 7.18 -2.86 31.29
N LYS A 379 8.16 -2.34 32.05
CA LYS A 379 8.98 -3.16 32.95
C LYS A 379 8.19 -3.40 34.25
N GLY A 380 7.58 -4.58 34.40
CA GLY A 380 7.01 -5.05 35.67
C GLY A 380 5.49 -5.07 35.82
N ALA A 381 4.70 -4.98 34.74
CA ALA A 381 3.25 -5.21 34.85
C ALA A 381 2.96 -6.71 34.98
N VAL A 382 2.41 -7.12 36.13
CA VAL A 382 1.77 -8.40 36.32
C VAL A 382 0.70 -8.56 35.23
N ILE A 383 0.79 -9.63 34.44
CA ILE A 383 -0.25 -10.01 33.49
C ILE A 383 -1.50 -10.35 34.32
N GLY A 384 -2.39 -9.36 34.45
CA GLY A 384 -3.72 -9.55 34.99
C GLY A 384 -4.53 -10.43 34.04
N SER A 385 -4.93 -11.60 34.53
CA SER A 385 -5.85 -12.51 33.87
C SER A 385 -7.24 -11.86 33.74
N GLY A 386 -7.68 -11.63 32.50
CA GLY A 386 -9.04 -11.23 32.16
C GLY A 386 -9.25 -11.16 30.64
N PRO A 387 -10.43 -11.53 30.11
CA PRO A 387 -10.51 -12.48 29.01
C PRO A 387 -10.66 -11.84 27.61
N GLY A 388 -10.04 -12.49 26.62
CA GLY A 388 -10.60 -12.58 25.26
C GLY A 388 -9.92 -11.79 24.15
N ARG A 389 -8.79 -12.31 23.63
CA ARG A 389 -8.55 -12.45 22.17
C ARG A 389 -7.70 -13.71 21.91
N PRO A 390 -8.20 -14.73 21.18
CA PRO A 390 -7.44 -15.94 20.89
C PRO A 390 -6.40 -15.67 19.79
N GLY A 391 -5.14 -15.94 20.12
CA GLY A 391 -4.11 -16.30 19.17
C GLY A 391 -3.80 -17.79 19.32
N THR A 392 -3.52 -18.46 18.21
CA THR A 392 -2.69 -19.67 18.13
C THR A 392 -2.08 -19.66 16.73
N LEU A 393 -0.80 -19.32 16.53
CA LEU A 393 0.45 -20.06 16.80
C LEU A 393 0.50 -21.43 16.11
N PHE A 394 1.36 -21.54 15.10
CA PHE A 394 2.09 -22.77 14.79
C PHE A 394 3.59 -22.47 14.96
N ARG A 395 4.16 -23.01 16.04
CA ARG A 395 5.58 -23.32 16.17
C ARG A 395 5.65 -24.79 16.52
N LEU A 396 6.17 -25.59 15.61
CA LEU A 396 6.64 -26.94 15.89
C LEU A 396 8.13 -26.80 16.20
N ASP A 397 8.54 -27.25 17.39
CA ASP A 397 9.85 -27.85 17.65
C ASP A 397 9.80 -28.52 19.03
N GLY A 398 10.29 -29.75 19.08
CA GLY A 398 10.45 -30.53 20.30
C GLY A 398 10.74 -31.98 19.96
N ASP A 399 12.00 -32.28 19.62
CA ASP A 399 12.50 -33.64 19.46
C ASP A 399 13.12 -34.16 20.76
N GLU A 400 12.91 -35.46 20.97
CA GLU A 400 13.65 -36.44 21.78
C GLU A 400 13.62 -36.38 23.33
N ALA A 401 13.03 -37.44 23.90
CA ALA A 401 13.17 -37.83 25.30
C ALA A 401 14.13 -39.02 25.41
N GLU A 402 15.25 -38.83 26.13
CA GLU A 402 16.12 -39.91 26.59
C GLU A 402 15.83 -40.21 28.08
N LEU A 403 15.62 -41.50 28.36
CA LEU A 403 15.37 -42.14 29.65
C LEU A 403 16.63 -42.14 30.52
N VAL A 404 16.56 -41.84 31.84
CA VAL A 404 17.05 -42.69 32.98
C VAL A 404 16.54 -42.11 34.35
N PRO A 405 16.67 -42.79 35.51
CA PRO A 405 15.58 -43.41 36.26
C PRO A 405 15.28 -42.72 37.61
N VAL A 406 14.10 -42.97 38.20
CA VAL A 406 13.91 -42.72 39.64
C VAL A 406 13.30 -43.94 40.29
N ALA A 407 14.00 -44.41 41.32
CA ALA A 407 13.67 -45.56 42.13
C ALA A 407 12.46 -45.31 43.04
N GLU A 408 11.68 -46.38 43.20
CA GLU A 408 10.98 -46.85 44.40
C GLU A 408 10.80 -45.82 45.54
N ASP A 409 9.58 -45.34 45.74
CA ASP A 409 8.64 -45.99 46.66
C ASP A 409 7.26 -45.29 46.64
N GLU A 410 6.26 -46.02 47.12
CA GLU A 410 5.00 -45.50 47.69
C GLU A 410 3.74 -45.39 46.79
N VAL A 411 3.04 -46.53 46.73
CA VAL A 411 1.57 -46.69 46.87
C VAL A 411 0.68 -46.00 45.83
N ILE A 412 0.34 -46.77 44.77
CA ILE A 412 -0.80 -46.50 43.89
C ILE A 412 -2.08 -46.96 44.60
N THR A 413 -2.91 -46.01 45.03
CA THR A 413 -4.36 -46.22 45.11
C THR A 413 -5.11 -45.05 44.48
N SER A 414 -5.99 -45.40 43.54
CA SER A 414 -7.07 -44.59 42.96
C SER A 414 -6.72 -43.49 41.96
N LEU A 415 -6.43 -43.89 40.71
CA LEU A 415 -6.80 -43.08 39.54
C LEU A 415 -7.42 -43.97 38.45
N GLY A 416 -8.68 -43.67 38.13
CA GLY A 416 -9.37 -43.92 36.87
C GLY A 416 -9.14 -45.25 36.16
N THR A 417 -10.04 -46.21 36.38
CA THR A 417 -10.33 -47.27 35.41
C THR A 417 -10.63 -46.63 34.05
N SER A 418 -9.68 -46.73 33.10
CA SER A 418 -10.00 -46.52 31.69
C SER A 418 -10.99 -47.63 31.30
N ALA A 419 -12.12 -47.23 30.74
CA ALA A 419 -13.18 -48.12 30.28
C ALA A 419 -12.72 -49.16 29.24
N ASP A 420 -11.48 -49.05 28.74
CA ASP A 420 -10.87 -49.99 27.79
C ASP A 420 -10.40 -51.29 28.44
N THR A 421 -10.06 -51.31 29.73
CA THR A 421 -9.50 -52.54 30.34
C THR A 421 -10.58 -53.58 30.64
N ASP A 422 -11.81 -53.14 30.93
CA ASP A 422 -12.95 -54.03 31.20
C ASP A 422 -13.59 -54.57 29.90
N ALA A 423 -13.41 -53.90 28.76
CA ALA A 423 -13.98 -54.31 27.47
C ALA A 423 -13.22 -55.46 26.79
N VAL A 424 -11.98 -55.75 27.21
CA VAL A 424 -11.06 -56.69 26.55
C VAL A 424 -10.84 -57.99 27.35
N SER A 425 -11.28 -58.03 28.61
CA SER A 425 -11.20 -59.24 29.44
C SER A 425 -12.12 -60.36 28.95
N GLY A 426 -11.52 -61.52 28.59
CA GLY A 426 -12.26 -62.74 28.23
C GLY A 426 -12.79 -62.84 26.79
N ARG A 427 -12.46 -61.87 25.91
CA ARG A 427 -12.90 -61.86 24.51
C ARG A 427 -11.80 -62.36 23.58
N SER A 428 -12.16 -63.12 22.55
CA SER A 428 -11.20 -63.58 21.53
C SER A 428 -10.73 -62.40 20.67
N SER A 429 -9.49 -62.44 20.20
CA SER A 429 -8.90 -61.39 19.33
C SER A 429 -9.79 -61.04 18.12
N GLY A 430 -10.46 -62.03 17.53
CA GLY A 430 -11.39 -61.81 16.41
C GLY A 430 -12.64 -60.99 16.76
N GLN A 431 -13.11 -61.03 18.02
CA GLN A 431 -14.26 -60.21 18.46
C GLN A 431 -13.86 -58.77 18.76
N VAL A 432 -12.61 -58.53 19.17
CA VAL A 432 -12.10 -57.17 19.41
C VAL A 432 -11.86 -56.45 18.09
N VAL A 433 -11.35 -57.15 17.07
CA VAL A 433 -11.16 -56.59 15.72
C VAL A 433 -12.50 -56.29 15.04
N ALA A 434 -13.50 -57.18 15.18
CA ALA A 434 -14.83 -56.94 14.60
C ALA A 434 -15.55 -55.73 15.22
N ASP A 435 -15.40 -55.51 16.53
CA ASP A 435 -15.99 -54.34 17.20
C ASP A 435 -15.27 -53.04 16.82
N ALA A 436 -13.94 -53.08 16.69
CA ALA A 436 -13.14 -51.94 16.23
C ALA A 436 -13.49 -51.56 14.78
N ASP A 437 -13.64 -52.55 13.89
CA ASP A 437 -14.10 -52.34 12.51
C ASP A 437 -15.54 -51.80 12.48
N THR A 438 -16.42 -52.27 13.36
CA THR A 438 -17.80 -51.77 13.47
C THR A 438 -17.85 -50.32 13.95
N GLN A 439 -17.00 -49.93 14.90
CA GLN A 439 -16.86 -48.55 15.35
C GLN A 439 -16.24 -47.65 14.28
N ALA A 440 -15.22 -48.13 13.56
CA ALA A 440 -14.60 -47.41 12.44
C ALA A 440 -15.59 -47.19 11.29
N VAL A 441 -16.41 -48.20 10.96
CA VAL A 441 -17.49 -48.08 9.97
C VAL A 441 -18.58 -47.13 10.46
N ALA A 442 -18.96 -47.16 11.74
CA ALA A 442 -19.93 -46.21 12.30
C ALA A 442 -19.42 -44.76 12.25
N ALA A 443 -18.14 -44.53 12.54
CA ALA A 443 -17.50 -43.22 12.44
C ALA A 443 -17.41 -42.74 10.98
N LEU A 444 -17.09 -43.64 10.04
CA LEU A 444 -17.08 -43.34 8.61
C LEU A 444 -18.48 -43.00 8.09
N VAL A 445 -19.51 -43.74 8.52
CA VAL A 445 -20.92 -43.48 8.17
C VAL A 445 -21.40 -42.16 8.77
N ALA A 446 -21.02 -41.84 10.01
CA ALA A 446 -21.33 -40.54 10.62
C ALA A 446 -20.68 -39.38 9.85
N THR A 447 -19.42 -39.54 9.43
CA THR A 447 -18.67 -38.56 8.64
C THR A 447 -19.27 -38.40 7.24
N ALA A 448 -19.60 -39.51 6.57
CA ALA A 448 -20.27 -39.51 5.27
C ALA A 448 -21.68 -38.89 5.34
N ASN A 449 -22.43 -39.12 6.43
CA ASN A 449 -23.72 -38.49 6.65
C ASN A 449 -23.59 -36.98 6.92
N ALA A 450 -22.58 -36.55 7.67
CA ALA A 450 -22.28 -35.13 7.87
C ALA A 450 -21.90 -34.45 6.54
N GLU A 451 -21.11 -35.11 5.71
CA GLU A 451 -20.72 -34.59 4.39
C GLU A 451 -21.89 -34.61 3.39
N LEU A 452 -22.75 -35.64 3.44
CA LEU A 452 -23.99 -35.67 2.68
C LEU A 452 -24.94 -34.54 3.10
N GLN A 453 -25.02 -34.21 4.39
CA GLN A 453 -25.77 -33.05 4.89
C GLN A 453 -25.15 -31.73 4.46
N ARG A 454 -23.81 -31.62 4.42
CA ARG A 454 -23.10 -30.45 3.89
C ARG A 454 -23.39 -30.24 2.40
N VAL A 455 -23.37 -31.32 1.60
CA VAL A 455 -23.69 -31.30 0.16
C VAL A 455 -25.17 -31.03 -0.08
N ARG A 456 -26.08 -31.59 0.73
CA ARG A 456 -27.53 -31.28 0.67
C ARG A 456 -27.83 -29.83 1.09
N GLY A 457 -27.09 -29.28 2.05
CA GLY A 457 -27.16 -27.86 2.44
C GLY A 457 -26.64 -26.90 1.36
N LEU A 458 -25.73 -27.37 0.48
CA LEU A 458 -25.27 -26.64 -0.72
C LEU A 458 -26.24 -26.72 -1.90
N ALA A 459 -27.21 -27.65 -1.89
CA ALA A 459 -28.06 -27.97 -3.05
C ALA A 459 -29.55 -28.13 -2.70
N ALA A 460 -30.08 -27.37 -1.74
CA ALA A 460 -31.52 -27.30 -1.52
C ALA A 460 -32.16 -26.35 -2.55
N VAL A 461 -32.38 -26.84 -3.78
CA VAL A 461 -33.40 -26.29 -4.67
C VAL A 461 -34.74 -26.66 -4.04
N GLN A 462 -35.33 -25.75 -3.27
CA GLN A 462 -36.73 -25.87 -2.87
C GLN A 462 -37.55 -25.40 -4.08
N PRO A 463 -38.37 -26.25 -4.72
CA PRO A 463 -39.34 -25.77 -5.69
C PRO A 463 -40.28 -24.81 -4.96
N GLY A 464 -40.16 -23.51 -5.23
CA GLY A 464 -41.13 -22.53 -4.74
C GLY A 464 -42.50 -22.88 -5.31
N GLY A 465 -43.53 -22.83 -4.47
CA GLY A 465 -44.91 -22.81 -4.95
C GLY A 465 -45.03 -21.74 -6.06
N ASP A 466 -45.77 -22.06 -7.11
CA ASP A 466 -46.05 -21.21 -8.28
C ASP A 466 -44.91 -21.05 -9.32
N GLY A 467 -43.95 -21.98 -9.36
CA GLY A 467 -42.98 -22.09 -10.46
C GLY A 467 -41.78 -21.13 -10.38
N ALA A 468 -41.46 -20.63 -9.19
CA ALA A 468 -40.28 -19.82 -8.93
C ALA A 468 -39.03 -20.68 -8.60
N ASP A 469 -37.87 -20.33 -9.17
CA ASP A 469 -36.55 -20.85 -8.73
C ASP A 469 -36.06 -20.00 -7.56
N VAL A 470 -35.91 -20.62 -6.39
CA VAL A 470 -35.40 -20.00 -5.18
C VAL A 470 -34.09 -20.66 -4.80
N ARG A 471 -33.01 -19.88 -4.78
CA ARG A 471 -31.70 -20.31 -4.29
C ARG A 471 -31.33 -19.47 -3.09
N THR A 472 -31.03 -20.12 -1.98
CA THR A 472 -30.57 -19.46 -0.76
C THR A 472 -29.30 -20.14 -0.27
N MET A 473 -28.30 -19.32 0.01
CA MET A 473 -27.05 -19.72 0.64
C MET A 473 -27.00 -19.07 2.01
N PHE A 474 -26.74 -19.89 3.04
CA PHE A 474 -26.63 -19.45 4.42
C PHE A 474 -25.30 -19.94 5.00
N ARG A 475 -24.49 -19.02 5.53
CA ARG A 475 -23.30 -19.33 6.31
C ARG A 475 -23.40 -18.62 7.65
N ARG A 476 -23.13 -19.34 8.74
CA ARG A 476 -23.09 -18.79 10.09
C ARG A 476 -21.86 -19.28 10.83
N LEU A 477 -21.15 -18.36 11.48
CA LEU A 477 -20.13 -18.63 12.49
C LEU A 477 -20.67 -18.15 13.83
N GLU A 478 -20.64 -18.99 14.87
CA GLU A 478 -21.18 -18.65 16.18
C GLU A 478 -20.20 -19.06 17.28
N ALA A 479 -20.05 -18.19 18.29
CA ALA A 479 -19.28 -18.43 19.49
C ALA A 479 -20.11 -18.11 20.74
N LYS A 480 -19.99 -18.95 21.78
CA LYS A 480 -20.62 -18.74 23.08
C LYS A 480 -19.59 -18.85 24.19
N ALA A 481 -19.57 -17.86 25.08
CA ALA A 481 -18.74 -17.88 26.27
C ALA A 481 -19.40 -17.05 27.39
N SER A 482 -19.40 -17.56 28.62
CA SER A 482 -19.84 -16.81 29.82
C SER A 482 -21.23 -16.15 29.72
N GLY A 483 -22.17 -16.77 29.02
CA GLY A 483 -23.53 -16.23 28.83
C GLY A 483 -23.68 -15.24 27.67
N HIS A 484 -22.58 -14.89 27.00
CA HIS A 484 -22.58 -14.04 25.81
C HIS A 484 -22.66 -14.89 24.53
N THR A 485 -23.36 -14.38 23.52
CA THR A 485 -23.45 -14.99 22.19
C THR A 485 -22.99 -14.00 21.14
N ALA A 486 -22.04 -14.41 20.31
CA ALA A 486 -21.59 -13.66 19.14
C ALA A 486 -21.77 -14.50 17.88
N SER A 487 -22.28 -13.90 16.81
CA SER A 487 -22.43 -14.58 15.52
C SER A 487 -22.13 -13.69 14.33
N ILE A 488 -21.68 -14.30 13.24
CA ILE A 488 -21.51 -13.70 11.92
C ILE A 488 -22.34 -14.51 10.92
N GLU A 489 -23.23 -13.87 10.20
CA GLU A 489 -24.12 -14.48 9.21
C GLU A 489 -23.91 -13.88 7.82
N ASP A 490 -23.71 -14.73 6.79
CA ASP A 490 -23.74 -14.37 5.37
C ASP A 490 -24.93 -15.09 4.71
N ILE A 491 -25.90 -14.30 4.23
CA ILE A 491 -27.11 -14.78 3.58
C ILE A 491 -27.14 -14.25 2.16
N ARG A 492 -27.21 -15.15 1.17
CA ARG A 492 -27.39 -14.78 -0.24
C ARG A 492 -28.62 -15.46 -0.79
N GLN A 493 -29.51 -14.68 -1.37
CA GLN A 493 -30.78 -15.16 -1.90
C GLN A 493 -30.93 -14.69 -3.34
N VAL A 494 -31.34 -15.61 -4.21
CA VAL A 494 -31.78 -15.32 -5.57
C VAL A 494 -33.14 -15.95 -5.75
N VAL A 495 -34.12 -15.16 -6.14
CA VAL A 495 -35.47 -15.61 -6.47
C VAL A 495 -35.78 -15.17 -7.88
N VAL A 496 -36.24 -16.08 -8.72
CA VAL A 496 -36.70 -15.78 -10.08
C VAL A 496 -38.04 -16.47 -10.31
N GLY A 497 -39.08 -15.70 -10.63
CA GLY A 497 -40.42 -16.23 -10.91
C GLY A 497 -41.19 -15.45 -11.98
N PRO A 498 -42.43 -15.87 -12.29
CA PRO A 498 -43.25 -15.27 -13.35
C PRO A 498 -43.57 -13.78 -13.14
N GLY A 499 -43.54 -13.31 -11.90
CA GLY A 499 -43.79 -11.91 -11.51
C GLY A 499 -42.53 -11.05 -11.38
N GLY A 500 -41.35 -11.54 -11.75
CA GLY A 500 -40.06 -10.87 -11.56
C GLY A 500 -39.10 -11.67 -10.66
N GLY A 501 -37.96 -11.09 -10.35
CA GLY A 501 -36.96 -11.72 -9.50
C GLY A 501 -36.18 -10.71 -8.68
N PHE A 502 -35.54 -11.17 -7.61
CA PHE A 502 -34.65 -10.35 -6.82
C PHE A 502 -33.39 -11.12 -6.41
N ALA A 503 -32.30 -10.38 -6.29
CA ALA A 503 -31.07 -10.82 -5.66
C ALA A 503 -30.87 -10.05 -4.35
N ARG A 504 -30.55 -10.76 -3.28
CA ARG A 504 -30.27 -10.18 -1.96
C ARG A 504 -28.98 -10.76 -1.39
N ALA A 505 -28.14 -9.90 -0.81
CA ALA A 505 -26.95 -10.29 -0.06
C ALA A 505 -26.93 -9.57 1.28
N MET A 506 -26.72 -10.32 2.36
CA MET A 506 -26.70 -9.80 3.72
C MET A 506 -25.44 -10.27 4.43
N THR A 507 -24.81 -9.36 5.17
CA THR A 507 -23.77 -9.71 6.15
C THR A 507 -24.15 -9.09 7.47
N LEU A 508 -24.37 -9.93 8.49
CA LEU A 508 -24.81 -9.51 9.81
C LEU A 508 -23.81 -9.99 10.86
N LEU A 509 -23.49 -9.13 11.82
CA LEU A 509 -22.73 -9.44 13.02
C LEU A 509 -23.65 -9.13 14.20
N ASP A 510 -23.88 -10.13 15.06
CA ASP A 510 -24.70 -9.98 16.26
C ASP A 510 -23.85 -10.30 17.49
N VAL A 511 -23.84 -9.40 18.47
CA VAL A 511 -23.30 -9.65 19.81
C VAL A 511 -24.37 -9.31 20.83
N ASP A 512 -24.84 -10.31 21.56
CA ASP A 512 -25.86 -10.19 22.61
C ASP A 512 -27.15 -9.47 22.18
N GLY A 513 -27.56 -9.65 20.92
CA GLY A 513 -28.75 -9.04 20.34
C GLY A 513 -28.52 -7.65 19.75
N ARG A 514 -27.28 -7.13 19.76
CA ARG A 514 -26.91 -5.92 19.02
C ARG A 514 -26.36 -6.31 17.66
N VAL A 515 -27.14 -5.95 16.63
CA VAL A 515 -26.85 -6.30 15.24
C VAL A 515 -26.20 -5.13 14.52
N ILE A 516 -25.09 -5.39 13.85
CA ILE A 516 -24.55 -4.52 12.80
C ILE A 516 -24.46 -5.28 11.48
N GLY A 517 -24.60 -4.61 10.35
CA GLY A 517 -24.50 -5.30 9.06
C GLY A 517 -24.86 -4.46 7.86
N GLN A 518 -24.87 -5.12 6.71
CA GLN A 518 -25.25 -4.55 5.42
C GLN A 518 -26.24 -5.46 4.70
N VAL A 519 -27.18 -4.85 3.98
CA VAL A 519 -28.18 -5.55 3.17
C VAL A 519 -28.22 -4.93 1.79
N ALA A 520 -27.81 -5.68 0.78
CA ALA A 520 -27.98 -5.32 -0.63
C ALA A 520 -29.20 -6.06 -1.18
N THR A 521 -30.18 -5.35 -1.72
CA THR A 521 -31.33 -5.94 -2.44
C THR A 521 -31.47 -5.30 -3.81
N ASN A 522 -31.64 -6.10 -4.85
CA ASN A 522 -31.93 -5.64 -6.20
C ASN A 522 -33.08 -6.47 -6.78
N ASP A 523 -34.19 -5.84 -7.11
CA ASP A 523 -35.39 -6.47 -7.68
C ASP A 523 -35.54 -6.24 -9.20
N GLY A 524 -34.50 -5.73 -9.86
CA GLY A 524 -34.49 -5.38 -11.27
C GLY A 524 -35.05 -3.99 -11.60
N SER A 525 -35.72 -3.33 -10.65
CA SER A 525 -36.21 -1.95 -10.82
C SER A 525 -35.41 -0.97 -9.94
N ILE A 526 -35.14 -1.36 -8.69
CA ILE A 526 -34.44 -0.53 -7.70
C ILE A 526 -33.35 -1.39 -7.03
N GLY A 527 -32.15 -0.81 -6.93
CA GLY A 527 -31.09 -1.32 -6.07
C GLY A 527 -31.10 -0.56 -4.73
N ILE A 528 -31.23 -1.29 -3.63
CA ILE A 528 -31.21 -0.76 -2.27
C ILE A 528 -29.98 -1.33 -1.55
N PHE A 529 -29.27 -0.47 -0.82
CA PHE A 529 -28.13 -0.84 0.00
C PHE A 529 -28.30 -0.24 1.41
N ASP A 530 -28.72 -1.06 2.36
CA ASP A 530 -29.00 -0.64 3.73
C ASP A 530 -27.83 -0.97 4.65
N PHE A 531 -27.47 -0.02 5.52
CA PHE A 531 -26.56 -0.23 6.64
C PHE A 531 -27.37 -0.35 7.93
N ILE A 532 -27.14 -1.44 8.68
CA ILE A 532 -27.70 -1.65 10.00
C ILE A 532 -26.58 -1.36 10.99
N ALA A 533 -26.64 -0.22 11.68
CA ALA A 533 -25.66 0.15 12.71
C ALA A 533 -26.18 1.29 13.57
N ASP A 534 -25.66 1.41 14.79
CA ASP A 534 -25.87 2.59 15.65
C ASP A 534 -25.09 3.82 15.13
N ALA A 535 -23.95 3.60 14.46
CA ALA A 535 -23.13 4.65 13.86
C ALA A 535 -22.42 4.15 12.59
N VAL A 536 -22.37 5.01 11.57
CA VAL A 536 -21.61 4.78 10.33
C VAL A 536 -20.56 5.88 10.20
N ARG A 537 -19.30 5.49 10.01
CA ARG A 537 -18.16 6.41 9.93
C ARG A 537 -17.32 6.12 8.69
N PHE A 538 -16.96 7.17 7.97
CA PHE A 538 -15.96 7.13 6.91
C PHE A 538 -14.68 7.71 7.48
N LEU A 539 -13.68 6.86 7.71
CA LEU A 539 -12.42 7.23 8.35
C LEU A 539 -11.37 7.51 7.28
N ASP A 540 -10.54 8.51 7.54
CA ASP A 540 -9.23 8.62 6.89
C ASP A 540 -8.32 7.52 7.45
N PRO A 541 -7.74 6.65 6.60
CA PRO A 541 -6.93 5.51 7.06
C PRO A 541 -5.68 5.95 7.84
N ASP A 542 -5.16 7.15 7.58
CA ASP A 542 -3.89 7.61 8.16
C ASP A 542 -4.12 8.31 9.52
N THR A 543 -5.21 9.06 9.65
CA THR A 543 -5.50 9.83 10.88
C THR A 543 -6.53 9.17 11.80
N SER A 544 -7.26 8.17 11.31
CA SER A 544 -8.42 7.58 12.00
C SER A 544 -9.50 8.60 12.40
N GLU A 545 -9.46 9.82 11.85
CA GLU A 545 -10.52 10.81 12.04
C GLU A 545 -11.69 10.54 11.08
N PRO A 546 -12.95 10.70 11.54
CA PRO A 546 -14.10 10.59 10.66
C PRO A 546 -14.21 11.82 9.74
N MET A 547 -14.10 11.59 8.44
CA MET A 547 -14.34 12.62 7.40
C MET A 547 -15.83 12.94 7.30
N ILE A 548 -16.67 11.90 7.34
CA ILE A 548 -18.14 11.99 7.39
C ILE A 548 -18.63 11.01 8.46
N TYR A 549 -19.49 11.46 9.36
CA TYR A 549 -20.15 10.57 10.31
C TYR A 549 -21.66 10.78 10.36
N PHE A 550 -22.37 9.66 10.47
CA PHE A 550 -23.81 9.58 10.65
C PHE A 550 -24.06 9.16 12.10
N ASP A 551 -24.69 10.03 12.89
CA ASP A 551 -25.15 9.72 14.24
C ASP A 551 -26.67 9.57 14.23
N VAL A 552 -27.12 8.33 14.15
CA VAL A 552 -28.55 7.98 14.10
C VAL A 552 -29.23 8.31 15.43
N GLY A 553 -28.50 8.27 16.55
CA GLY A 553 -29.04 8.59 17.87
C GLY A 553 -29.35 10.08 18.07
N ARG A 554 -28.72 10.96 17.29
CA ARG A 554 -28.95 12.43 17.34
C ARG A 554 -29.67 12.99 16.12
N GLY A 555 -29.90 12.18 15.09
CA GLY A 555 -30.56 12.62 13.85
C GLY A 555 -29.74 13.65 13.05
N LEU A 556 -28.42 13.67 13.23
CA LEU A 556 -27.53 14.64 12.58
C LEU A 556 -26.60 13.96 11.57
N ILE A 557 -26.39 14.63 10.44
CA ILE A 557 -25.29 14.35 9.51
C ILE A 557 -24.24 15.42 9.75
N VAL A 558 -23.04 15.01 10.14
CA VAL A 558 -21.92 15.93 10.33
C VAL A 558 -20.79 15.51 9.41
N ALA A 559 -20.34 16.46 8.60
CA ALA A 559 -19.29 16.25 7.63
C ALA A 559 -18.33 17.45 7.66
N LYS A 560 -17.02 17.17 7.69
CA LYS A 560 -15.99 18.21 7.65
C LYS A 560 -15.58 18.43 6.20
N ARG A 561 -15.39 19.70 5.79
CA ARG A 561 -14.82 20.08 4.47
C ARG A 561 -15.58 19.48 3.28
N VAL A 562 -16.90 19.65 3.24
CA VAL A 562 -17.73 19.17 2.11
C VAL A 562 -17.76 20.22 1.01
N GLU A 563 -17.40 19.82 -0.20
CA GLU A 563 -17.73 20.55 -1.42
C GLU A 563 -19.05 20.01 -2.00
N VAL A 564 -20.00 20.90 -2.26
CA VAL A 564 -21.32 20.53 -2.78
C VAL A 564 -21.58 21.30 -4.06
N ASP A 565 -21.66 20.59 -5.19
CA ASP A 565 -21.97 21.18 -6.49
C ASP A 565 -23.41 21.72 -6.53
N THR A 566 -24.37 20.94 -6.02
CA THR A 566 -25.77 21.36 -5.88
C THR A 566 -26.34 20.99 -4.51
N LEU A 567 -26.69 21.99 -3.70
CA LEU A 567 -27.37 21.81 -2.41
C LEU A 567 -28.79 22.34 -2.49
N LYS A 568 -29.78 21.44 -2.41
CA LYS A 568 -31.18 21.85 -2.27
C LYS A 568 -31.52 21.99 -0.78
N VAL A 569 -31.49 23.21 -0.27
CA VAL A 569 -31.98 23.52 1.08
C VAL A 569 -33.44 23.94 0.99
N ASN A 570 -34.37 23.11 1.49
CA ASN A 570 -35.80 23.36 1.37
C ASN A 570 -36.31 24.60 2.14
N THR A 571 -35.46 25.22 2.98
CA THR A 571 -35.79 26.39 3.83
C THR A 571 -34.94 27.64 3.53
N ALA A 572 -34.07 27.63 2.51
CA ALA A 572 -33.20 28.77 2.23
C ALA A 572 -33.99 29.98 1.71
N ILE A 573 -33.94 31.08 2.44
CA ILE A 573 -34.48 32.37 2.00
C ILE A 573 -33.51 32.97 0.99
N ILE A 574 -33.96 33.17 -0.25
CA ILE A 574 -33.16 33.81 -1.31
C ILE A 574 -33.18 35.33 -1.06
N PRO A 575 -32.01 36.00 -0.91
CA PRO A 575 -31.97 37.45 -0.78
C PRO A 575 -32.62 38.14 -1.99
N VAL A 576 -33.43 39.16 -1.73
CA VAL A 576 -34.15 39.89 -2.77
C VAL A 576 -33.42 41.19 -3.07
N ARG A 577 -33.17 41.46 -4.34
CA ARG A 577 -32.54 42.71 -4.80
C ARG A 577 -33.48 43.44 -5.75
N SER A 578 -33.68 44.74 -5.50
CA SER A 578 -34.37 45.65 -6.40
C SER A 578 -33.42 46.77 -6.80
N THR A 579 -33.40 47.16 -8.08
CA THR A 579 -32.55 48.25 -8.59
C THR A 579 -33.36 49.22 -9.43
N GLY A 580 -32.98 50.50 -9.40
CA GLY A 580 -33.61 51.56 -10.18
C GLY A 580 -32.57 52.49 -10.77
N THR A 581 -32.43 52.46 -12.09
CA THR A 581 -31.43 53.26 -12.83
C THR A 581 -32.00 54.57 -13.38
N SER A 582 -33.33 54.71 -13.45
CA SER A 582 -33.95 55.96 -13.87
C SER A 582 -33.81 57.04 -12.80
N THR A 583 -33.57 58.28 -13.24
CA THR A 583 -33.54 59.45 -12.36
C THR A 583 -34.94 59.77 -11.82
N MET A 584 -35.05 60.09 -10.54
CA MET A 584 -36.26 60.63 -9.91
C MET A 584 -35.98 62.06 -9.42
N SER A 585 -36.90 62.98 -9.68
CA SER A 585 -36.87 64.33 -9.08
C SER A 585 -37.71 64.36 -7.80
N GLY A 586 -37.28 65.17 -6.83
CA GLY A 586 -38.04 65.39 -5.60
C GLY A 586 -39.41 66.01 -5.89
N ALA A 587 -40.40 65.75 -5.02
CA ALA A 587 -41.74 66.32 -5.12
C ALA A 587 -41.96 67.54 -4.20
N GLY A 588 -40.94 67.99 -3.46
CA GLY A 588 -41.01 68.98 -2.40
C GLY A 588 -40.86 68.37 -1.00
N VAL A 589 -40.22 69.10 -0.08
CA VAL A 589 -39.87 68.62 1.28
C VAL A 589 -41.11 68.38 2.16
N GLY A 590 -42.19 69.14 1.91
CA GLY A 590 -43.50 68.96 2.54
C GLY A 590 -44.45 68.01 1.80
N ALA A 591 -44.02 67.40 0.70
CA ALA A 591 -44.83 66.46 -0.06
C ALA A 591 -44.85 65.07 0.62
N ALA A 592 -45.78 64.22 0.17
CA ALA A 592 -45.83 62.83 0.59
C ALA A 592 -44.55 62.09 0.19
N TRP A 593 -44.14 61.12 1.02
CA TRP A 593 -42.99 60.26 0.74
C TRP A 593 -43.13 59.54 -0.61
N GLN A 594 -42.10 59.65 -1.45
CA GLN A 594 -42.00 58.94 -2.72
C GLN A 594 -41.31 57.59 -2.47
N THR A 595 -41.98 56.47 -2.81
CA THR A 595 -41.32 55.16 -2.79
C THR A 595 -40.26 55.10 -3.88
N THR A 596 -39.00 54.93 -3.48
CA THR A 596 -37.88 54.83 -4.40
C THR A 596 -37.72 53.41 -4.90
N LEU A 597 -37.76 52.42 -4.02
CA LEU A 597 -37.72 51.00 -4.34
C LEU A 597 -38.55 50.21 -3.32
N SER A 598 -39.10 49.09 -3.76
CA SER A 598 -39.84 48.13 -2.94
C SER A 598 -39.37 46.71 -3.23
N ALA A 599 -39.29 45.88 -2.19
CA ALA A 599 -39.02 44.45 -2.32
C ALA A 599 -39.96 43.65 -1.40
N SER A 600 -40.30 42.43 -1.81
CA SER A 600 -41.08 41.50 -0.99
C SER A 600 -40.28 40.23 -0.78
N ILE A 601 -40.21 39.75 0.45
CA ILE A 601 -39.48 38.55 0.84
C ILE A 601 -40.40 37.62 1.64
N VAL A 602 -40.35 36.32 1.35
CA VAL A 602 -41.17 35.30 2.02
C VAL A 602 -40.32 34.62 3.09
N MET A 603 -40.75 34.74 4.34
CA MET A 603 -40.16 34.10 5.51
C MET A 603 -40.91 32.79 5.79
N PRO A 604 -40.28 31.60 5.64
CA PRO A 604 -40.94 30.31 5.89
C PRO A 604 -41.21 30.07 7.39
N VAL A 605 -40.43 30.70 8.26
CA VAL A 605 -40.59 30.72 9.73
C VAL A 605 -40.33 32.14 10.24
N ALA A 606 -40.72 32.43 11.49
CA ALA A 606 -40.41 33.72 12.11
C ALA A 606 -38.88 33.95 12.17
N GLY A 607 -38.46 35.22 12.12
CA GLY A 607 -37.04 35.56 12.07
C GLY A 607 -36.80 37.05 11.98
N TRP A 608 -35.63 37.44 11.48
CA TRP A 608 -35.25 38.83 11.24
C TRP A 608 -35.20 39.12 9.75
N ILE A 609 -35.66 40.31 9.35
CA ILE A 609 -35.34 40.87 8.04
C ILE A 609 -34.30 41.96 8.23
N GLU A 610 -33.24 41.90 7.45
CA GLU A 610 -32.25 42.96 7.31
C GLU A 610 -32.38 43.58 5.93
N ALA A 611 -32.36 44.90 5.86
CA ALA A 611 -32.44 45.63 4.60
C ALA A 611 -31.35 46.71 4.53
N THR A 612 -30.75 46.84 3.35
CA THR A 612 -29.79 47.89 3.03
C THR A 612 -30.21 48.58 1.75
N PHE A 613 -30.35 49.90 1.80
CA PHE A 613 -30.62 50.74 0.64
C PHE A 613 -29.43 51.67 0.38
N VAL A 614 -29.06 51.81 -0.89
CA VAL A 614 -28.05 52.76 -1.35
C VAL A 614 -28.58 53.54 -2.54
N ALA A 615 -28.33 54.85 -2.57
CA ALA A 615 -28.61 55.68 -3.74
C ALA A 615 -27.68 56.89 -3.81
N ALA A 616 -27.51 57.42 -5.02
CA ALA A 616 -26.79 58.66 -5.27
C ALA A 616 -27.78 59.81 -5.50
N GLN A 617 -27.54 60.96 -4.87
CA GLN A 617 -28.33 62.17 -5.07
C GLN A 617 -27.48 63.29 -5.66
N GLY A 618 -28.08 64.10 -6.52
CA GLY A 618 -27.45 65.25 -7.17
C GLY A 618 -28.25 66.53 -6.93
N PHE A 619 -27.54 67.64 -6.75
CA PHE A 619 -28.08 68.97 -6.45
C PHE A 619 -27.83 69.92 -7.63
N THR A 620 -28.87 70.58 -8.13
CA THR A 620 -28.76 71.40 -9.35
C THR A 620 -28.20 72.80 -9.05
N SER A 621 -28.56 73.43 -7.92
CA SER A 621 -27.87 74.62 -7.37
C SER A 621 -28.38 74.99 -5.98
N GLY A 622 -27.48 75.23 -5.03
CA GLY A 622 -27.82 75.80 -3.73
C GLY A 622 -28.42 74.81 -2.73
N ASP A 623 -28.75 75.37 -1.57
CA ASP A 623 -29.04 74.62 -0.36
C ASP A 623 -30.48 74.05 -0.35
N GLU A 624 -30.68 72.71 -0.37
CA GLU A 624 -32.03 72.09 -0.50
C GLU A 624 -32.29 70.88 0.43
N ASP A 625 -33.35 70.94 1.26
CA ASP A 625 -33.67 69.87 2.22
C ASP A 625 -34.10 68.55 1.55
N TRP A 626 -33.72 67.43 2.19
CA TRP A 626 -34.11 66.08 1.80
C TRP A 626 -34.23 65.15 3.00
N ALA A 627 -34.98 64.06 2.84
CA ALA A 627 -35.07 62.98 3.83
C ALA A 627 -35.28 61.61 3.16
N PHE A 628 -34.77 60.57 3.81
CA PHE A 628 -34.92 59.17 3.48
C PHE A 628 -35.42 58.38 4.67
N GLN A 629 -36.25 57.37 4.41
CA GLN A 629 -36.62 56.37 5.40
C GLN A 629 -36.64 54.97 4.78
N LEU A 630 -36.27 53.99 5.59
CA LEU A 630 -36.34 52.56 5.29
C LEU A 630 -37.41 51.94 6.19
N LEU A 631 -38.37 51.23 5.59
CA LEU A 631 -39.45 50.57 6.30
C LEU A 631 -39.43 49.06 6.05
N ILE A 632 -39.73 48.29 7.09
CA ILE A 632 -40.01 46.85 7.02
C ILE A 632 -41.41 46.64 7.61
N ASP A 633 -42.35 46.11 6.82
CA ASP A 633 -43.77 45.94 7.18
C ASP A 633 -44.40 47.21 7.78
N GLY A 634 -44.08 48.36 7.17
CA GLY A 634 -44.60 49.67 7.58
C GLY A 634 -43.93 50.27 8.83
N THR A 635 -43.01 49.56 9.48
CA THR A 635 -42.22 50.08 10.61
C THR A 635 -40.96 50.77 10.07
N VAL A 636 -40.73 52.03 10.45
CA VAL A 636 -39.49 52.75 10.10
C VAL A 636 -38.34 52.17 10.90
N VAL A 637 -37.37 51.55 10.23
CA VAL A 637 -36.19 50.94 10.84
C VAL A 637 -34.95 51.83 10.75
N PHE A 638 -34.96 52.82 9.85
CA PHE A 638 -33.90 53.82 9.71
C PHE A 638 -34.45 55.07 9.03
N GLU A 639 -34.11 56.26 9.52
CA GLU A 639 -34.48 57.54 8.91
C GLU A 639 -33.30 58.51 8.98
N ILE A 640 -33.11 59.30 7.93
CA ILE A 640 -32.08 60.34 7.86
C ILE A 640 -32.60 61.52 7.03
N SER A 641 -32.23 62.73 7.43
CA SER A 641 -32.51 63.97 6.68
C SER A 641 -31.27 64.86 6.63
N GLY A 642 -31.21 65.75 5.66
CA GLY A 642 -30.11 66.68 5.54
C GLY A 642 -30.38 67.80 4.55
N GLY A 643 -29.39 68.69 4.44
CA GLY A 643 -29.42 69.84 3.54
C GLY A 643 -28.45 69.70 2.36
N HIS A 644 -27.15 69.43 2.57
CA HIS A 644 -26.15 69.90 1.55
C HIS A 644 -24.92 69.03 1.31
N THR A 645 -24.72 67.92 2.01
CA THR A 645 -23.36 67.32 2.11
C THR A 645 -23.25 65.86 1.70
N ASN A 646 -24.35 65.18 1.40
CA ASN A 646 -24.34 63.72 1.24
C ASN A 646 -24.78 63.33 -0.16
N ASP A 647 -23.86 63.27 -1.12
CA ASP A 647 -24.19 62.87 -2.51
C ASP A 647 -24.47 61.36 -2.64
N SER A 648 -24.18 60.58 -1.58
CA SER A 648 -24.49 59.15 -1.49
C SER A 648 -25.14 58.84 -0.15
N ILE A 649 -26.26 58.13 -0.20
CA ILE A 649 -27.09 57.81 0.98
C ILE A 649 -27.11 56.30 1.16
N ILE A 650 -26.82 55.85 2.38
CA ILE A 650 -26.91 54.46 2.81
C ILE A 650 -27.90 54.39 3.99
N LEU A 651 -28.90 53.54 3.87
CA LEU A 651 -29.83 53.18 4.96
C LEU A 651 -29.62 51.71 5.29
N SER A 652 -29.56 51.37 6.57
CA SER A 652 -29.45 49.99 7.01
C SER A 652 -30.26 49.78 8.28
N GLY A 653 -31.08 48.74 8.31
CA GLY A 653 -31.91 48.44 9.46
C GLY A 653 -32.38 46.99 9.47
N ALA A 654 -32.85 46.55 10.62
CA ALA A 654 -33.36 45.20 10.83
C ALA A 654 -34.64 45.21 11.67
N GLN A 655 -35.55 44.27 11.41
CA GLN A 655 -36.82 44.13 12.13
C GLN A 655 -37.17 42.63 12.29
N PRO A 656 -37.59 42.18 13.47
CA PRO A 656 -38.13 40.83 13.63
C PRO A 656 -39.53 40.76 12.99
N VAL A 657 -39.80 39.67 12.27
CA VAL A 657 -41.06 39.43 11.56
C VAL A 657 -41.56 38.00 11.78
N ALA A 658 -42.87 37.81 11.64
CA ALA A 658 -43.47 36.48 11.64
C ALA A 658 -43.22 35.74 10.32
N ALA A 659 -43.55 34.45 10.28
CA ALA A 659 -43.61 33.70 9.02
C ALA A 659 -44.66 34.34 8.08
N GLY A 660 -44.35 34.40 6.79
CA GLY A 660 -45.21 35.03 5.77
C GLY A 660 -44.43 35.95 4.82
N THR A 661 -45.17 36.70 4.00
CA THR A 661 -44.59 37.69 3.09
C THR A 661 -44.45 39.04 3.78
N SER A 662 -43.23 39.56 3.84
CA SER A 662 -42.95 40.91 4.34
C SER A 662 -42.56 41.84 3.20
N VAL A 663 -42.87 43.13 3.35
CA VAL A 663 -42.59 44.19 2.38
C VAL A 663 -41.57 45.17 2.94
N VAL A 664 -40.52 45.43 2.18
CA VAL A 664 -39.50 46.43 2.48
C VAL A 664 -39.62 47.59 1.51
N LEU A 665 -39.67 48.82 2.04
CA LEU A 665 -39.78 50.05 1.27
C LEU A 665 -38.62 50.98 1.60
N ALA A 666 -37.93 51.46 0.57
CA ALA A 666 -37.09 52.65 0.68
C ALA A 666 -37.90 53.84 0.15
N GLN A 667 -37.99 54.90 0.94
CA GLN A 667 -38.74 56.09 0.61
C GLN A 667 -37.88 57.34 0.73
N TRP A 668 -38.22 58.35 -0.07
CA TRP A 668 -37.48 59.58 -0.21
C TRP A 668 -38.43 60.75 -0.38
N ARG A 669 -38.04 61.91 0.13
CA ARG A 669 -38.63 63.21 -0.19
C ARG A 669 -37.51 64.23 -0.27
N ALA A 670 -37.60 65.12 -1.24
CA ALA A 670 -36.65 66.21 -1.39
C ALA A 670 -37.31 67.36 -2.15
N HIS A 671 -36.68 68.51 -2.11
CA HIS A 671 -37.02 69.62 -3.00
C HIS A 671 -36.95 69.19 -4.49
N SER A 672 -37.70 69.88 -5.35
CA SER A 672 -37.90 69.45 -6.74
C SER A 672 -36.67 69.52 -7.64
N SER A 673 -35.64 70.25 -7.24
CA SER A 673 -34.36 70.33 -7.95
C SER A 673 -33.37 69.22 -7.58
N VAL A 674 -33.63 68.46 -6.50
CA VAL A 674 -32.80 67.31 -6.11
C VAL A 674 -33.17 66.11 -6.97
N GLN A 675 -32.15 65.44 -7.49
CA GLN A 675 -32.30 64.26 -8.34
C GLN A 675 -31.70 63.02 -7.69
N LEU A 676 -32.46 61.92 -7.66
CA LEU A 676 -32.03 60.62 -7.14
C LEU A 676 -31.77 59.65 -8.29
N HIS A 677 -30.63 58.97 -8.27
CA HIS A 677 -30.20 58.01 -9.27
C HIS A 677 -29.42 56.83 -8.64
N ASN A 678 -29.11 55.80 -9.42
CA ASN A 678 -28.33 54.62 -8.99
C ASN A 678 -28.85 53.96 -7.70
N ARG A 679 -30.16 53.70 -7.63
CA ARG A 679 -30.84 53.15 -6.45
C ARG A 679 -30.69 51.64 -6.38
N ASN A 680 -30.36 51.10 -5.21
CA ASN A 680 -30.21 49.67 -4.96
C ASN A 680 -30.77 49.32 -3.58
N LEU A 681 -31.71 48.37 -3.52
CA LEU A 681 -32.26 47.82 -2.29
C LEU A 681 -31.92 46.33 -2.22
N LEU A 682 -31.22 45.93 -1.16
CA LEU A 682 -30.94 44.53 -0.84
C LEU A 682 -31.69 44.15 0.43
N VAL A 683 -32.44 43.05 0.39
CA VAL A 683 -33.18 42.50 1.52
C VAL A 683 -32.75 41.06 1.77
N LYS A 684 -32.45 40.75 3.03
CA LYS A 684 -32.08 39.42 3.51
C LYS A 684 -33.07 38.98 4.58
N GLY A 685 -33.53 37.74 4.50
CA GLY A 685 -34.29 37.10 5.56
C GLY A 685 -33.38 36.16 6.34
N LEU A 686 -33.43 36.26 7.66
CA LEU A 686 -32.69 35.44 8.62
C LEU A 686 -33.71 34.67 9.45
N PRO A 687 -34.06 33.42 9.07
CA PRO A 687 -34.97 32.60 9.86
C PRO A 687 -34.39 32.37 11.26
N ALA A 688 -35.23 32.37 12.30
CA ALA A 688 -34.80 31.93 13.62
C ALA A 688 -34.42 30.45 13.56
N THR A 689 -33.21 30.11 14.00
CA THR A 689 -32.79 28.70 14.16
C THR A 689 -33.42 28.14 15.43
N GLU A 690 -34.02 26.95 15.34
CA GLU A 690 -34.34 26.12 16.51
C GLU A 690 -33.09 25.50 17.12
#